data_AF-A0A971RC87-F1
#
_entry.id   AF-A0A971RC87-F1
#
_cell.length_a   1.000
_cell.length_b   1.000
_cell.length_c   1.000
_cell.angle_alpha   90.00
_cell.angle_beta   90.00
_cell.angle_gamma   90.00
#
_symmetry.space_group_name_H-M   'P 1'
#
loop_
_entity.id
_entity.type
_entity.pdbx_description
1 polymer ?
#
loop_
_entity_poly.entity_id
_entity_poly.type
_entity_poly.pdbx_seq_one_letter_code
_entity_poly.pdbx_strand_id
1 'polypeptide(L)'
;MPRLRALFRGKDVWGALALGLALVMGAVVRTVRLGDFPPALHFDEAVYGLMARQIGPGYWPVFFSGYTGREPLYMYLMAGVFRLLGSTDVTLRLTSALIGIATLVALYWLGRELYGKRLGLLATGVMAGNYWAIAMSRNGYPNVLIPPLECLALVCLWRGYRDRRPLWMALGGIFVGTVLYTYLAARLFPVTLVLYALYVLIVDRPRDGARLGGAALAVGLAALVFAPLGLHFYHHPHDFMERASQVLVFESGGGWADWLRMMARNYWANLGALFVRGDIRPLYNLPGKPILTPLLAPFLLIGLGVSLRRGREVAYGLLPILLVGMCLPAVLTDDIMPQSQRMTGTMPAIYLLVGLGLEQCLSWLAGQFPRGRRWAVLAVVALLLLEGGRSAWTYFGVWGRDPANYYHFHKPYELAARDASAQLDRGRQVVLISEHYRHPTAVFEEPRLHDALWLVQNRTIVLPAASRGEAVVYWPHHPLVDQPYIEHRLPELTELVGRVQDGTGATALGIYRFRPEVLAAEIDRPARAALAEIEVLDWTLPAAVPRDKPLEVELVWRVRDTTQEGRVFAVHLVDAQGRLWSQQADLGFMPEQWRPGDTVYQLFSIPLPEGIPAGSYEARFVVADSAAVPMAVSVDGKSAGFALPLGSVELSSAGATLRPPQPGGAFGAELQLTRWPQWADLALAAPTLDLELEWQAVRQPARDYMLQLSLVDASGAVAWRGIQPLGAGHATSHWLAGEIVRPRYTFELADLAPGSYQALLSVGEEEQVLSLGTLVVSANLRSFVVPEMEHTVGALLGGTVELLGYDLSPEPSAGGDLSVTLYWRALQAPLSEAKVFVHMVDASGAIHSQVDAVPAQWQRPTSGWLEGEVITDQHVLELPADLAAGDYALLVGLYDANTLDKWQAVPGEAELQADGRLRLATVTLP
;
A
#
# COMPACT_ATOMS: atom_id res chain seq x y z
N MET A 1 -1.41 71.47 -14.31
CA MET A 1 -2.24 70.24 -14.31
C MET A 1 -2.74 69.68 -15.67
N PRO A 2 -2.49 70.25 -16.88
CA PRO A 2 -2.93 69.61 -18.14
C PRO A 2 -1.99 68.50 -18.67
N ARG A 3 -0.69 68.52 -18.32
CA ARG A 3 0.32 67.59 -18.87
C ARG A 3 0.26 66.15 -18.31
N LEU A 4 -0.33 65.93 -17.13
CA LEU A 4 -0.55 64.59 -16.58
C LEU A 4 -1.67 63.83 -17.30
N ARG A 5 -2.71 64.53 -17.80
CA ARG A 5 -3.81 63.89 -18.56
C ARG A 5 -3.39 63.41 -19.96
N ALA A 6 -2.29 63.92 -20.51
CA ALA A 6 -1.78 63.53 -21.82
C ALA A 6 -1.02 62.19 -21.80
N LEU A 7 -0.38 61.82 -20.68
CA LEU A 7 0.33 60.54 -20.52
C LEU A 7 -0.61 59.31 -20.47
N PHE A 8 -1.92 59.52 -20.28
CA PHE A 8 -2.92 58.46 -20.10
C PHE A 8 -3.85 58.25 -21.32
N ARG A 9 -3.61 58.91 -22.45
CA ARG A 9 -4.53 58.89 -23.62
C ARG A 9 -4.37 57.72 -24.60
N GLY A 10 -3.48 56.76 -24.34
CA GLY A 10 -3.26 55.61 -25.25
C GLY A 10 -3.05 54.25 -24.59
N LYS A 11 -3.06 54.17 -23.25
CA LYS A 11 -2.84 52.92 -22.49
C LYS A 11 -4.06 52.65 -21.62
N ASP A 12 -4.57 51.43 -21.65
CA ASP A 12 -5.66 50.92 -20.81
C ASP A 12 -5.21 50.84 -19.34
N VAL A 13 -5.06 52.00 -18.71
CA VAL A 13 -4.48 52.15 -17.38
C VAL A 13 -5.38 51.59 -16.29
N TRP A 14 -6.69 51.73 -16.45
CA TRP A 14 -7.65 51.16 -15.50
C TRP A 14 -7.68 49.64 -15.53
N GLY A 15 -7.59 49.02 -16.71
CA GLY A 15 -7.45 47.56 -16.82
C GLY A 15 -6.16 47.04 -16.18
N ALA A 16 -5.04 47.76 -16.37
CA ALA A 16 -3.76 47.43 -15.75
C ALA A 16 -3.79 47.59 -14.22
N LEU A 17 -4.41 48.66 -13.69
CA LEU A 17 -4.59 48.86 -12.26
C LEU A 17 -5.48 47.77 -11.64
N ALA A 18 -6.56 47.38 -12.31
CA ALA A 18 -7.44 46.32 -11.85
C ALA A 18 -6.74 44.96 -11.81
N LEU A 19 -5.93 44.63 -12.83
CA LEU A 19 -5.10 43.43 -12.82
C LEU A 19 -4.07 43.48 -11.69
N GLY A 20 -3.36 44.61 -11.52
CA GLY A 20 -2.41 44.81 -10.45
C GLY A 20 -3.04 44.60 -9.07
N LEU A 21 -4.23 45.14 -8.85
CA LEU A 21 -4.98 44.95 -7.61
C LEU A 21 -5.37 43.47 -7.40
N ALA A 22 -5.89 42.79 -8.42
CA ALA A 22 -6.24 41.37 -8.32
C ALA A 22 -5.02 40.49 -8.00
N LEU A 23 -3.87 40.77 -8.62
CA LEU A 23 -2.61 40.05 -8.36
C LEU A 23 -2.09 40.33 -6.94
N VAL A 24 -2.11 41.58 -6.48
CA VAL A 24 -1.68 41.94 -5.12
C VAL A 24 -2.58 41.29 -4.07
N MET A 25 -3.91 41.39 -4.21
CA MET A 25 -4.83 40.73 -3.28
C MET A 25 -4.65 39.21 -3.29
N GLY A 26 -4.53 38.61 -4.48
CA GLY A 26 -4.29 37.19 -4.65
C GLY A 26 -2.97 36.72 -4.02
N ALA A 27 -1.91 37.53 -4.12
CA ALA A 27 -0.62 37.27 -3.51
C ALA A 27 -0.65 37.41 -1.98
N VAL A 28 -1.29 38.47 -1.45
CA VAL A 28 -1.42 38.69 0.00
C VAL A 28 -2.12 37.49 0.65
N VAL A 29 -3.27 37.06 0.12
CA VAL A 29 -4.02 35.93 0.70
C VAL A 29 -3.25 34.60 0.62
N ARG A 30 -2.34 34.44 -0.33
CA ARG A 30 -1.50 33.22 -0.46
C ARG A 30 -0.23 33.25 0.39
N THR A 31 0.24 34.42 0.82
CA THR A 31 1.54 34.57 1.52
C THR A 31 1.42 35.01 2.97
N VAL A 32 0.30 35.61 3.36
CA VAL A 32 0.08 36.04 4.74
C VAL A 32 0.02 34.83 5.67
N ARG A 33 0.77 34.89 6.79
CA ARG A 33 0.76 33.89 7.87
C ARG A 33 0.99 32.44 7.40
N LEU A 34 1.96 32.22 6.51
CA LEU A 34 2.30 30.87 6.00
C LEU A 34 2.78 29.90 7.08
N GLY A 35 3.41 30.40 8.15
CA GLY A 35 3.83 29.59 9.32
C GLY A 35 2.74 29.36 10.36
N ASP A 36 1.57 29.99 10.22
CA ASP A 36 0.44 29.77 11.14
C ASP A 36 -0.68 28.93 10.51
N PHE A 37 -0.86 29.02 9.19
CA PHE A 37 -1.93 28.33 8.47
C PHE A 37 -1.42 27.71 7.17
N PRO A 38 -1.48 26.37 7.02
CA PRO A 38 -1.89 25.37 8.02
C PRO A 38 -1.02 25.33 9.31
N PRO A 39 -1.48 24.70 10.41
CA PRO A 39 -0.83 24.83 11.73
C PRO A 39 0.53 24.11 11.89
N ALA A 40 0.79 23.09 11.08
CA ALA A 40 2.03 22.30 11.00
C ALA A 40 2.14 21.69 9.60
N LEU A 41 3.24 21.00 9.25
CA LEU A 41 3.35 20.27 8.00
C LEU A 41 2.65 18.91 8.06
N HIS A 42 1.77 18.64 7.09
CA HIS A 42 1.34 17.27 6.83
C HIS A 42 2.55 16.40 6.43
N PHE A 43 2.55 15.09 6.72
CA PHE A 43 3.70 14.24 6.43
C PHE A 43 4.06 14.27 4.93
N ASP A 44 3.08 14.30 4.02
CA ASP A 44 3.35 14.45 2.57
C ASP A 44 4.11 15.75 2.25
N GLU A 45 3.72 16.89 2.84
CA GLU A 45 4.43 18.15 2.63
C GLU A 45 5.89 17.99 3.08
N ALA A 46 6.09 17.41 4.27
CA ALA A 46 7.42 17.19 4.83
C ALA A 46 8.27 16.23 3.98
N VAL A 47 7.70 15.17 3.41
CA VAL A 47 8.39 14.27 2.46
C VAL A 47 8.90 15.07 1.25
N TYR A 48 8.07 15.91 0.62
CA TYR A 48 8.53 16.73 -0.51
C TYR A 48 9.65 17.70 -0.10
N GLY A 49 9.57 18.24 1.12
CA GLY A 49 10.63 19.04 1.72
C GLY A 49 11.95 18.26 1.90
N LEU A 50 11.88 17.05 2.45
CA LEU A 50 13.05 16.19 2.64
C LEU A 50 13.66 15.78 1.29
N MET A 51 12.84 15.41 0.31
CA MET A 51 13.30 15.13 -1.06
C MET A 51 13.98 16.36 -1.69
N ALA A 52 13.43 17.56 -1.50
CA ALA A 52 14.04 18.80 -1.99
C ALA A 52 15.39 19.11 -1.31
N ARG A 53 15.56 18.77 -0.03
CA ARG A 53 16.84 18.93 0.69
C ARG A 53 17.95 18.02 0.14
N GLN A 54 17.61 16.86 -0.42
CA GLN A 54 18.57 15.94 -1.02
C GLN A 54 19.11 16.43 -2.37
N ILE A 55 18.39 17.31 -3.07
CA ILE A 55 18.80 17.81 -4.39
C ILE A 55 20.04 18.70 -4.27
N GLY A 56 21.15 18.25 -4.85
CA GLY A 56 22.46 18.87 -4.68
C GLY A 56 23.51 18.30 -5.64
N PRO A 57 24.75 18.84 -5.61
CA PRO A 57 25.86 18.20 -6.31
C PRO A 57 25.92 16.70 -5.98
N GLY A 58 25.88 15.84 -7.00
CA GLY A 58 25.87 14.38 -6.84
C GLY A 58 24.48 13.71 -6.82
N TYR A 59 23.37 14.45 -6.68
CA TYR A 59 22.02 13.88 -6.68
C TYR A 59 21.02 14.76 -7.44
N TRP A 60 20.72 14.35 -8.68
CA TRP A 60 19.81 15.02 -9.62
C TRP A 60 18.82 14.02 -10.22
N PRO A 61 17.83 13.54 -9.43
CA PRO A 61 16.92 12.51 -9.88
C PRO A 61 16.05 13.00 -11.04
N VAL A 62 15.86 12.13 -12.04
CA VAL A 62 14.85 12.31 -13.11
C VAL A 62 13.47 11.86 -12.61
N PHE A 63 13.44 10.96 -11.63
CA PHE A 63 12.27 10.49 -10.91
C PHE A 63 12.68 10.08 -9.50
N PHE A 64 11.80 10.31 -8.51
CA PHE A 64 12.01 9.83 -7.15
C PHE A 64 11.24 8.52 -6.97
N SER A 65 11.90 7.36 -7.04
CA SER A 65 11.24 6.05 -6.89
C SER A 65 10.72 5.80 -5.47
N GLY A 66 11.39 6.36 -4.46
CA GLY A 66 10.93 6.27 -3.07
C GLY A 66 9.57 6.94 -2.85
N TYR A 67 8.82 6.46 -1.85
CA TYR A 67 7.51 7.00 -1.48
C TYR A 67 6.46 6.93 -2.59
N THR A 68 6.27 5.75 -3.19
CA THR A 68 5.29 5.46 -4.27
C THR A 68 5.54 6.21 -5.58
N GLY A 69 6.78 6.62 -5.86
CA GLY A 69 7.12 7.32 -7.10
C GLY A 69 6.64 8.78 -7.18
N ARG A 70 7.54 9.73 -7.50
CA ARG A 70 7.19 11.16 -7.67
C ARG A 70 7.96 11.85 -8.81
N GLU A 71 7.24 12.67 -9.58
CA GLU A 71 7.83 13.53 -10.58
C GLU A 71 8.58 14.72 -9.94
N PRO A 72 9.75 15.13 -10.48
CA PRO A 72 10.72 15.90 -9.69
C PRO A 72 10.57 17.42 -9.72
N LEU A 73 9.77 18.01 -10.63
CA LEU A 73 9.81 19.46 -10.89
C LEU A 73 9.48 20.31 -9.66
N TYR A 74 8.52 19.85 -8.85
CA TYR A 74 8.13 20.56 -7.63
C TYR A 74 9.27 20.63 -6.62
N MET A 75 9.96 19.50 -6.40
CA MET A 75 11.10 19.43 -5.49
C MET A 75 12.29 20.24 -6.01
N TYR A 76 12.52 20.31 -7.32
CA TYR A 76 13.55 21.19 -7.89
C TYR A 76 13.30 22.68 -7.61
N LEU A 77 12.06 23.14 -7.77
CA LEU A 77 11.70 24.53 -7.46
C LEU A 77 11.82 24.81 -5.97
N MET A 78 11.38 23.86 -5.13
CA MET A 78 11.50 23.96 -3.68
C MET A 78 12.96 24.00 -3.22
N ALA A 79 13.82 23.16 -3.79
CA ALA A 79 15.26 23.16 -3.50
C ALA A 79 15.90 24.52 -3.87
N GLY A 80 15.48 25.13 -4.97
CA GLY A 80 15.87 26.49 -5.34
C GLY A 80 15.50 27.52 -4.28
N VAL A 81 14.27 27.47 -3.77
CA VAL A 81 13.80 28.36 -2.69
C VAL A 81 14.58 28.10 -1.40
N PHE A 82 14.82 26.83 -1.05
CA PHE A 82 15.59 26.46 0.15
C PHE A 82 17.02 26.98 0.11
N ARG A 83 17.69 26.95 -1.04
CA ARG A 83 19.05 27.49 -1.19
C ARG A 83 19.10 29.02 -1.02
N LEU A 84 18.01 29.71 -1.34
CA LEU A 84 17.96 31.18 -1.28
C LEU A 84 17.52 31.70 0.10
N LEU A 85 16.58 31.02 0.75
CA LEU A 85 15.87 31.53 1.94
C LEU A 85 15.97 30.61 3.17
N GLY A 86 16.63 29.45 3.05
CA GLY A 86 16.65 28.41 4.07
C GLY A 86 15.51 27.40 3.93
N SER A 87 15.65 26.24 4.59
CA SER A 87 14.68 25.14 4.51
C SER A 87 13.82 25.06 5.77
N THR A 88 12.67 25.74 5.74
CA THR A 88 11.68 25.78 6.81
C THR A 88 10.28 25.44 6.26
N ASP A 89 9.33 25.19 7.14
CA ASP A 89 7.91 25.04 6.81
C ASP A 89 7.35 26.25 6.02
N VAL A 90 7.78 27.47 6.39
CA VAL A 90 7.40 28.71 5.71
C VAL A 90 7.92 28.76 4.28
N THR A 91 9.20 28.45 4.06
CA THR A 91 9.80 28.52 2.71
C THR A 91 9.30 27.39 1.81
N LEU A 92 8.96 26.24 2.39
CA LEU A 92 8.29 25.14 1.70
C LEU A 92 6.96 25.62 1.10
N ARG A 93 6.10 26.22 1.92
CA ARG A 93 4.78 26.72 1.47
C ARG A 93 4.86 27.96 0.62
N LEU A 94 5.90 28.79 0.81
CA LEU A 94 6.19 29.90 -0.07
C LEU A 94 6.38 29.44 -1.52
N THR A 95 6.99 28.27 -1.74
CA THR A 95 7.15 27.66 -3.06
C THR A 95 5.77 27.47 -3.74
N SER A 96 4.82 26.85 -3.05
CA SER A 96 3.44 26.71 -3.56
C SER A 96 2.73 28.04 -3.76
N ALA A 97 2.92 29.00 -2.84
CA ALA A 97 2.30 30.31 -2.93
C ALA A 97 2.76 31.08 -4.18
N LEU A 98 4.07 31.03 -4.48
CA LEU A 98 4.66 31.63 -5.68
C LEU A 98 4.12 30.98 -6.96
N ILE A 99 4.00 29.65 -7.00
CA ILE A 99 3.41 28.94 -8.13
C ILE A 99 1.94 29.33 -8.31
N GLY A 100 1.17 29.40 -7.22
CA GLY A 100 -0.21 29.85 -7.24
C GLY A 100 -0.40 31.29 -7.73
N ILE A 101 0.55 32.20 -7.42
CA ILE A 101 0.57 33.56 -7.96
C ILE A 101 0.89 33.54 -9.46
N ALA A 102 1.85 32.72 -9.89
CA ALA A 102 2.18 32.53 -11.31
C ALA A 102 0.96 32.03 -12.10
N THR A 103 0.12 31.18 -11.51
CA THR A 103 -1.15 30.74 -12.11
C THR A 103 -2.09 31.89 -12.40
N LEU A 104 -2.21 32.89 -11.51
CA LEU A 104 -3.06 34.06 -11.77
C LEU A 104 -2.59 34.84 -13.01
N VAL A 105 -1.27 34.99 -13.16
CA VAL A 105 -0.66 35.66 -14.32
C VAL A 105 -0.88 34.85 -15.60
N ALA A 106 -0.65 33.53 -15.54
CA ALA A 106 -0.83 32.63 -16.68
C ALA A 106 -2.31 32.54 -17.12
N LEU A 107 -3.25 32.48 -16.17
CA LEU A 107 -4.68 32.48 -16.45
C LEU A 107 -5.14 33.79 -17.09
N TYR A 108 -4.67 34.94 -16.59
CA TYR A 108 -4.92 36.24 -17.22
C TYR A 108 -4.45 36.23 -18.68
N TRP A 109 -3.23 35.74 -18.92
CA TRP A 109 -2.66 35.70 -20.25
C TRP A 109 -3.46 34.78 -21.17
N LEU A 110 -3.84 33.58 -20.72
CA LEU A 110 -4.67 32.66 -21.48
C LEU A 110 -6.03 33.27 -21.84
N GLY A 111 -6.76 33.79 -20.85
CA GLY A 111 -8.06 34.43 -21.08
C GLY A 111 -7.96 35.64 -22.02
N ARG A 112 -6.87 36.40 -21.93
CA ARG A 112 -6.58 37.51 -22.84
C ARG A 112 -6.38 37.06 -24.28
N GLU A 113 -5.61 35.99 -24.50
CA GLU A 113 -5.32 35.50 -25.86
C GLU A 113 -6.52 34.81 -26.52
N LEU A 114 -7.36 34.15 -25.74
CA LEU A 114 -8.56 33.46 -26.24
C LEU A 114 -9.73 34.42 -26.47
N TYR A 115 -10.02 35.31 -25.51
CA TYR A 115 -11.29 36.05 -25.47
C TYR A 115 -11.14 37.55 -25.19
N GLY A 116 -9.92 38.04 -24.99
CA GLY A 116 -9.61 39.45 -24.77
C GLY A 116 -9.40 39.85 -23.30
N LYS A 117 -8.85 41.05 -23.11
CA LYS A 117 -8.33 41.55 -21.81
C LYS A 117 -9.35 41.51 -20.67
N ARG A 118 -10.61 41.84 -20.96
CA ARG A 118 -11.66 41.93 -19.94
C ARG A 118 -12.02 40.57 -19.37
N LEU A 119 -12.19 39.55 -20.22
CA LEU A 119 -12.46 38.20 -19.76
C LEU A 119 -11.29 37.63 -18.97
N GLY A 120 -10.05 37.83 -19.44
CA GLY A 120 -8.84 37.46 -18.69
C GLY A 120 -8.81 38.09 -17.29
N LEU A 121 -9.17 39.37 -17.17
CA LEU A 121 -9.25 40.07 -15.89
C LEU A 121 -10.35 39.49 -14.99
N LEU A 122 -11.55 39.21 -15.53
CA LEU A 122 -12.67 38.63 -14.77
C LEU A 122 -12.32 37.24 -14.24
N ALA A 123 -11.81 36.35 -15.09
CA ALA A 123 -11.41 34.99 -14.68
C ALA A 123 -10.32 35.02 -13.59
N THR A 124 -9.32 35.89 -13.76
CA THR A 124 -8.24 36.07 -12.78
C THR A 124 -8.76 36.63 -11.45
N GLY A 125 -9.67 37.61 -11.50
CA GLY A 125 -10.31 38.17 -10.31
C GLY A 125 -11.11 37.15 -9.52
N VAL A 126 -11.83 36.25 -10.21
CA VAL A 126 -12.54 35.12 -9.57
C VAL A 126 -11.54 34.17 -8.90
N MET A 127 -10.51 33.73 -9.62
CA MET A 127 -9.52 32.78 -9.10
C MET A 127 -8.70 33.36 -7.92
N ALA A 128 -8.38 34.66 -7.97
CA ALA A 128 -7.60 35.33 -6.94
C ALA A 128 -8.26 35.22 -5.55
N GLY A 129 -9.59 35.35 -5.50
CA GLY A 129 -10.40 35.30 -4.27
C GLY A 129 -11.14 33.98 -4.02
N ASN A 130 -10.97 32.94 -4.83
CA ASN A 130 -11.67 31.68 -4.63
C ASN A 130 -10.98 30.77 -3.60
N TYR A 131 -11.76 30.24 -2.65
CA TYR A 131 -11.28 29.36 -1.57
C TYR A 131 -10.42 28.18 -2.06
N TRP A 132 -10.88 27.42 -3.07
CA TRP A 132 -10.17 26.22 -3.54
C TRP A 132 -8.80 26.58 -4.13
N ALA A 133 -8.74 27.63 -4.95
CA ALA A 133 -7.48 28.14 -5.49
C ALA A 133 -6.53 28.68 -4.41
N ILE A 134 -7.06 29.27 -3.34
CA ILE A 134 -6.26 29.72 -2.19
C ILE A 134 -5.69 28.51 -1.43
N ALA A 135 -6.55 27.55 -1.06
CA ALA A 135 -6.13 26.37 -0.29
C ALA A 135 -5.06 25.54 -1.04
N MET A 136 -5.28 25.23 -2.31
CA MET A 136 -4.31 24.49 -3.15
C MET A 136 -2.97 25.22 -3.32
N SER A 137 -2.97 26.56 -3.27
CA SER A 137 -1.74 27.36 -3.44
C SER A 137 -0.98 27.58 -2.13
N ARG A 138 -1.55 27.23 -0.98
CA ARG A 138 -0.93 27.42 0.34
C ARG A 138 -0.34 26.14 0.92
N ASN A 139 -0.82 24.99 0.45
CA ASN A 139 -0.31 23.69 0.85
C ASN A 139 0.88 23.28 -0.03
N GLY A 140 1.83 22.55 0.54
CA GLY A 140 3.06 22.09 -0.08
C GLY A 140 2.92 20.90 -1.03
N TYR A 141 2.00 20.93 -2.01
CA TYR A 141 1.76 19.79 -2.92
C TYR A 141 2.10 20.08 -4.39
N PRO A 142 2.59 19.06 -5.14
CA PRO A 142 3.05 19.23 -6.53
C PRO A 142 1.95 19.55 -7.54
N ASN A 143 0.69 19.18 -7.28
CA ASN A 143 -0.43 19.45 -8.19
C ASN A 143 -0.65 20.95 -8.46
N VAL A 144 -0.14 21.85 -7.60
CA VAL A 144 -0.17 23.30 -7.81
C VAL A 144 0.55 23.76 -9.10
N LEU A 145 1.47 22.94 -9.63
CA LEU A 145 2.19 23.22 -10.88
C LEU A 145 1.37 23.00 -12.15
N ILE A 146 0.29 22.21 -12.07
CA ILE A 146 -0.51 21.87 -13.26
C ILE A 146 -1.11 23.13 -13.90
N PRO A 147 -1.91 23.96 -13.20
CA PRO A 147 -2.63 25.06 -13.84
C PRO A 147 -1.75 26.12 -14.53
N PRO A 148 -0.61 26.59 -13.97
CA PRO A 148 0.20 27.59 -14.65
C PRO A 148 0.87 27.03 -15.90
N LEU A 149 1.36 25.78 -15.85
CA LEU A 149 2.01 25.16 -17.00
C LEU A 149 1.01 24.82 -18.11
N GLU A 150 -0.20 24.35 -17.77
CA GLU A 150 -1.30 24.20 -18.73
C GLU A 150 -1.66 25.53 -19.39
N CYS A 151 -1.78 26.61 -18.60
CA CYS A 151 -2.08 27.93 -19.13
C CYS A 151 -1.00 28.42 -20.10
N LEU A 152 0.29 28.26 -19.76
CA LEU A 152 1.40 28.64 -20.62
C LEU A 152 1.46 27.80 -21.90
N ALA A 153 1.26 26.48 -21.79
CA ALA A 153 1.15 25.60 -22.96
C ALA A 153 0.03 26.07 -23.89
N LEU A 154 -1.17 26.28 -23.35
CA LEU A 154 -2.34 26.71 -24.12
C LEU A 154 -2.17 28.10 -24.74
N VAL A 155 -1.56 29.06 -24.03
CA VAL A 155 -1.22 30.39 -24.57
C VAL A 155 -0.31 30.25 -25.79
N CYS A 156 0.76 29.49 -25.67
CA CYS A 156 1.76 29.32 -26.71
C CYS A 156 1.19 28.57 -27.92
N LEU A 157 0.49 27.46 -27.69
CA LEU A 157 -0.17 26.67 -28.73
C LEU A 157 -1.23 27.49 -29.48
N TRP A 158 -2.11 28.18 -28.74
CA TRP A 158 -3.16 29.00 -29.33
C TRP A 158 -2.59 30.16 -30.15
N ARG A 159 -1.61 30.88 -29.62
CA ARG A 159 -0.96 31.99 -30.31
C ARG A 159 -0.25 31.53 -31.57
N GLY A 160 0.46 30.40 -31.50
CA GLY A 160 1.10 29.79 -32.66
C GLY A 160 0.11 29.35 -33.74
N TYR A 161 -1.00 28.75 -33.32
CA TYR A 161 -2.08 28.33 -34.21
C TYR A 161 -2.79 29.51 -34.90
N ARG A 162 -3.18 30.52 -34.11
CA ARG A 162 -3.87 31.74 -34.57
C ARG A 162 -2.99 32.57 -35.50
N ASP A 163 -1.76 32.84 -35.07
CA ASP A 163 -0.84 33.77 -35.76
C ASP A 163 0.02 33.06 -36.83
N ARG A 164 -0.15 31.74 -37.03
CA ARG A 164 0.64 30.88 -37.93
C ARG A 164 2.15 30.95 -37.66
N ARG A 165 2.53 30.84 -36.38
CA ARG A 165 3.92 30.93 -35.93
C ARG A 165 4.37 29.61 -35.28
N PRO A 166 5.08 28.73 -36.02
CA PRO A 166 5.54 27.44 -35.50
C PRO A 166 6.37 27.55 -34.22
N LEU A 167 7.17 28.62 -34.08
CA LEU A 167 7.97 28.85 -32.86
C LEU A 167 7.11 28.96 -31.59
N TRP A 168 5.93 29.57 -31.66
CA TRP A 168 5.02 29.62 -30.50
C TRP A 168 4.43 28.24 -30.21
N MET A 169 4.15 27.43 -31.23
CA MET A 169 3.70 26.05 -31.02
C MET A 169 4.82 25.19 -30.44
N ALA A 170 6.06 25.41 -30.87
CA ALA A 170 7.26 24.77 -30.33
C ALA A 170 7.43 25.03 -28.83
N LEU A 171 7.33 26.30 -28.41
CA LEU A 171 7.30 26.68 -26.99
C LEU A 171 6.13 26.03 -26.25
N GLY A 172 4.97 25.93 -26.90
CA GLY A 172 3.82 25.19 -26.38
C GLY A 172 4.15 23.72 -26.12
N GLY A 173 4.82 23.05 -27.06
CA GLY A 173 5.32 21.68 -26.92
C GLY A 173 6.25 21.51 -25.72
N ILE A 174 7.18 22.44 -25.50
CA ILE A 174 8.07 22.42 -24.33
C ILE A 174 7.27 22.44 -23.02
N PHE A 175 6.25 23.31 -22.92
CA PHE A 175 5.39 23.34 -21.73
C PHE A 175 4.55 22.07 -21.59
N VAL A 176 4.02 21.50 -22.69
CA VAL A 176 3.30 20.21 -22.65
C VAL A 176 4.18 19.09 -22.10
N GLY A 177 5.44 18.99 -22.55
CA GLY A 177 6.39 18.02 -21.99
C GLY A 177 6.73 18.30 -20.53
N THR A 178 6.83 19.58 -20.14
CA THR A 178 7.13 20.00 -18.75
C THR A 178 5.99 19.68 -17.79
N VAL A 179 4.72 19.78 -18.23
CA VAL A 179 3.54 19.40 -17.42
C VAL A 179 3.65 17.96 -16.91
N LEU A 180 4.27 17.06 -17.67
CA LEU A 180 4.46 15.66 -17.28
C LEU A 180 5.46 15.43 -16.14
N TYR A 181 6.22 16.46 -15.73
CA TYR A 181 7.12 16.40 -14.57
C TYR A 181 6.49 16.91 -13.27
N THR A 182 5.15 17.11 -13.24
CA THR A 182 4.47 17.74 -12.10
C THR A 182 3.86 16.74 -11.13
N TYR A 183 2.79 16.07 -11.54
CA TYR A 183 1.96 15.20 -10.70
C TYR A 183 1.24 14.19 -11.59
N LEU A 184 0.97 12.99 -11.07
CA LEU A 184 0.35 11.88 -11.79
C LEU A 184 -0.86 12.29 -12.67
N ALA A 185 -1.78 13.12 -12.16
CA ALA A 185 -2.98 13.53 -12.90
C ALA A 185 -2.66 14.33 -14.19
N ALA A 186 -1.48 14.94 -14.27
CA ALA A 186 -1.02 15.71 -15.42
C ALA A 186 -0.82 14.84 -16.67
N ARG A 187 -0.70 13.51 -16.51
CA ARG A 187 -0.59 12.56 -17.64
C ARG A 187 -1.79 12.59 -18.59
N LEU A 188 -2.97 13.06 -18.12
CA LEU A 188 -4.14 13.22 -18.98
C LEU A 188 -4.21 14.56 -19.72
N PHE A 189 -3.27 15.48 -19.48
CA PHE A 189 -3.23 16.75 -20.20
C PHE A 189 -2.88 16.58 -21.69
N PRO A 190 -1.84 15.82 -22.10
CA PRO A 190 -1.59 15.55 -23.52
C PRO A 190 -2.76 14.84 -24.21
N VAL A 191 -3.43 13.90 -23.53
CA VAL A 191 -4.63 13.22 -24.05
C VAL A 191 -5.74 14.22 -24.31
N THR A 192 -5.98 15.14 -23.37
CA THR A 192 -6.95 16.22 -23.51
C THR A 192 -6.61 17.17 -24.68
N LEU A 193 -5.32 17.45 -24.90
CA LEU A 193 -4.87 18.23 -26.06
C LEU A 193 -5.06 17.49 -27.38
N VAL A 194 -4.89 16.18 -27.41
CA VAL A 194 -5.20 15.36 -28.61
C VAL A 194 -6.70 15.46 -28.92
N LEU A 195 -7.58 15.33 -27.93
CA LEU A 195 -9.02 15.53 -28.12
C LEU A 195 -9.35 16.94 -28.65
N TYR A 196 -8.69 17.96 -28.12
CA TYR A 196 -8.84 19.33 -28.62
C TYR A 196 -8.32 19.48 -30.06
N ALA A 197 -7.17 18.89 -30.40
CA ALA A 197 -6.62 18.92 -31.75
C ALA A 197 -7.55 18.22 -32.76
N LEU A 198 -8.12 17.07 -32.40
CA LEU A 198 -9.13 16.38 -33.21
C LEU A 198 -10.37 17.26 -33.42
N TYR A 199 -10.85 17.92 -32.37
CA TYR A 199 -11.92 18.91 -32.47
C TYR A 199 -11.56 20.07 -33.42
N VAL A 200 -10.33 20.61 -33.33
CA VAL A 200 -9.84 21.66 -34.23
C VAL A 200 -9.82 21.19 -35.69
N LEU A 201 -9.38 19.94 -35.94
CA LEU A 201 -9.39 19.34 -37.28
C LEU A 201 -10.81 19.22 -37.85
N ILE A 202 -11.82 18.95 -37.01
CA ILE A 202 -13.22 18.85 -37.44
C ILE A 202 -13.83 20.23 -37.70
N VAL A 203 -13.54 21.23 -36.84
CA VAL A 203 -14.19 22.54 -36.87
C VAL A 203 -13.51 23.51 -37.85
N ASP A 204 -12.19 23.68 -37.76
CA ASP A 204 -11.44 24.65 -38.59
C ASP A 204 -10.86 24.02 -39.86
N ARG A 205 -10.70 22.68 -39.89
CA ARG A 205 -10.13 21.90 -41.01
C ARG A 205 -8.85 22.53 -41.58
N PRO A 206 -7.83 22.83 -40.75
CA PRO A 206 -6.63 23.52 -41.20
C PRO A 206 -5.87 22.69 -42.24
N ARG A 207 -5.58 23.28 -43.40
CA ARG A 207 -4.71 22.70 -44.45
C ARG A 207 -3.38 23.45 -44.59
N ASP A 208 -3.12 24.37 -43.69
CA ASP A 208 -1.95 25.25 -43.71
C ASP A 208 -0.73 24.51 -43.15
N GLY A 209 0.34 24.48 -43.95
CA GLY A 209 1.59 23.78 -43.60
C GLY A 209 2.28 24.34 -42.35
N ALA A 210 2.13 25.63 -42.04
CA ALA A 210 2.72 26.21 -40.84
C ALA A 210 1.95 25.78 -39.58
N ARG A 211 0.64 25.61 -39.65
CA ARG A 211 -0.17 25.05 -38.55
C ARG A 211 0.11 23.57 -38.32
N LEU A 212 0.11 22.77 -39.39
CA LEU A 212 0.37 21.32 -39.29
C LEU A 212 1.83 21.04 -38.90
N GLY A 213 2.80 21.71 -39.52
CA GLY A 213 4.21 21.62 -39.16
C GLY A 213 4.49 22.15 -37.76
N GLY A 214 3.83 23.24 -37.34
CA GLY A 214 3.90 23.75 -35.98
C GLY A 214 3.32 22.78 -34.94
N ALA A 215 2.23 22.08 -35.26
CA ALA A 215 1.68 21.05 -34.39
C ALA A 215 2.61 19.83 -34.28
N ALA A 216 3.18 19.36 -35.40
CA ALA A 216 4.18 18.30 -35.39
C ALA A 216 5.42 18.69 -34.57
N LEU A 217 5.90 19.93 -34.71
CA LEU A 217 7.01 20.47 -33.93
C LEU A 217 6.67 20.54 -32.43
N ALA A 218 5.44 20.92 -32.08
CA ALA A 218 4.98 20.92 -30.69
C ALA A 218 4.99 19.50 -30.09
N VAL A 219 4.49 18.51 -30.83
CA VAL A 219 4.52 17.09 -30.40
C VAL A 219 5.95 16.59 -30.25
N GLY A 220 6.82 16.87 -31.22
CA GLY A 220 8.22 16.47 -31.18
C GLY A 220 8.98 17.08 -29.99
N LEU A 221 8.75 18.36 -29.68
CA LEU A 221 9.38 19.00 -28.52
C LEU A 221 8.76 18.58 -27.19
N ALA A 222 7.46 18.28 -27.14
CA ALA A 222 6.85 17.69 -25.95
C ALA A 222 7.48 16.32 -25.65
N ALA A 223 7.63 15.47 -26.68
CA ALA A 223 8.30 14.19 -26.56
C ALA A 223 9.77 14.34 -26.16
N LEU A 224 10.50 15.31 -26.73
CA LEU A 224 11.91 15.56 -26.39
C LEU A 224 12.08 15.98 -24.93
N VAL A 225 11.23 16.88 -24.42
CA VAL A 225 11.27 17.31 -23.02
C VAL A 225 10.88 16.16 -22.09
N PHE A 226 9.90 15.34 -22.47
CA PHE A 226 9.49 14.16 -21.71
C PHE A 226 10.52 13.01 -21.77
N ALA A 227 11.39 12.98 -22.78
CA ALA A 227 12.25 11.84 -23.08
C ALA A 227 13.08 11.32 -21.88
N PRO A 228 13.71 12.16 -21.02
CA PRO A 228 14.41 11.65 -19.84
C PRO A 228 13.51 10.85 -18.89
N LEU A 229 12.34 11.39 -18.55
CA LEU A 229 11.36 10.72 -17.69
C LEU A 229 10.73 9.49 -18.38
N GLY A 230 10.46 9.58 -19.69
CA GLY A 230 9.97 8.46 -20.48
C GLY A 230 10.97 7.31 -20.56
N LEU A 231 12.27 7.61 -20.71
CA LEU A 231 13.34 6.63 -20.71
C LEU A 231 13.51 5.98 -19.34
N HIS A 232 13.37 6.75 -18.26
CA HIS A 232 13.35 6.21 -16.89
C HIS A 232 12.24 5.17 -16.74
N PHE A 233 11.01 5.49 -17.14
CA PHE A 233 9.88 4.57 -17.08
C PHE A 233 10.00 3.36 -18.01
N TYR A 234 10.72 3.50 -19.12
CA TYR A 234 11.02 2.36 -19.99
C TYR A 234 11.95 1.34 -19.29
N HIS A 235 12.96 1.82 -18.56
CA HIS A 235 13.86 0.97 -17.80
C HIS A 235 13.28 0.50 -16.46
N HIS A 236 12.34 1.27 -15.89
CA HIS A 236 11.69 1.00 -14.60
C HIS A 236 10.17 1.04 -14.78
N PRO A 237 9.56 0.04 -15.44
CA PRO A 237 8.13 0.05 -15.72
C PRO A 237 7.26 0.04 -14.45
N HIS A 238 7.77 -0.51 -13.35
CA HIS A 238 7.09 -0.48 -12.06
C HIS A 238 6.88 0.95 -11.54
N ASP A 239 7.88 1.84 -11.65
CA ASP A 239 7.80 3.25 -11.23
C ASP A 239 6.69 4.03 -11.96
N PHE A 240 6.37 3.62 -13.19
CA PHE A 240 5.26 4.22 -13.94
C PHE A 240 3.89 3.79 -13.41
N MET A 241 3.77 2.51 -13.03
CA MET A 241 2.49 1.86 -12.71
C MET A 241 2.18 1.85 -11.21
N GLU A 242 3.17 1.81 -10.31
CA GLU A 242 2.99 1.59 -8.87
C GLU A 242 1.92 2.50 -8.26
N ARG A 243 2.02 3.82 -8.52
CA ARG A 243 1.02 4.74 -7.98
C ARG A 243 -0.32 4.66 -8.70
N ALA A 244 -0.32 4.29 -9.98
CA ALA A 244 -1.54 4.17 -10.77
C ALA A 244 -2.35 2.94 -10.36
N SER A 245 -1.71 1.78 -10.17
CA SER A 245 -2.37 0.55 -9.73
C SER A 245 -2.95 0.67 -8.31
N GLN A 246 -2.41 1.53 -7.45
CA GLN A 246 -2.99 1.78 -6.13
C GLN A 246 -4.29 2.58 -6.15
N VAL A 247 -4.58 3.31 -7.22
CA VAL A 247 -5.67 4.30 -7.23
C VAL A 247 -6.67 4.08 -8.35
N LEU A 248 -6.37 3.27 -9.36
CA LEU A 248 -7.26 3.07 -10.51
C LEU A 248 -8.48 2.23 -10.14
N VAL A 249 -9.65 2.62 -10.64
CA VAL A 249 -10.92 1.87 -10.48
C VAL A 249 -10.81 0.43 -11.00
N PHE A 250 -9.90 0.14 -11.92
CA PHE A 250 -9.72 -1.19 -12.49
C PHE A 250 -9.11 -2.20 -11.51
N GLU A 251 -8.58 -1.72 -10.39
CA GLU A 251 -7.85 -2.51 -9.38
C GLU A 251 -8.73 -2.83 -8.15
N SER A 252 -9.94 -2.27 -8.07
CA SER A 252 -10.85 -2.42 -6.92
C SER A 252 -11.51 -3.80 -6.81
N GLY A 253 -11.21 -4.73 -7.73
CA GLY A 253 -11.98 -5.96 -7.93
C GLY A 253 -13.37 -5.69 -8.55
N GLY A 254 -13.88 -6.65 -9.32
CA GLY A 254 -15.19 -6.56 -9.98
C GLY A 254 -15.12 -6.62 -11.51
N GLY A 255 -16.30 -6.71 -12.14
CA GLY A 255 -16.43 -6.75 -13.60
C GLY A 255 -16.58 -5.36 -14.23
N TRP A 256 -16.61 -5.30 -15.56
CA TRP A 256 -16.76 -4.05 -16.32
C TRP A 256 -17.97 -3.19 -15.90
N ALA A 257 -19.07 -3.83 -15.48
CA ALA A 257 -20.26 -3.14 -15.01
C ALA A 257 -20.04 -2.41 -13.67
N ASP A 258 -19.19 -2.95 -12.80
CA ASP A 258 -18.84 -2.33 -11.50
C ASP A 258 -18.00 -1.08 -11.74
N TRP A 259 -16.98 -1.19 -12.59
CA TRP A 259 -16.11 -0.07 -12.95
C TRP A 259 -16.89 1.07 -13.58
N LEU A 260 -17.81 0.79 -14.52
CA LEU A 260 -18.66 1.82 -15.12
C LEU A 260 -19.56 2.50 -14.09
N ARG A 261 -20.11 1.75 -13.13
CA ARG A 261 -20.90 2.32 -12.02
C ARG A 261 -20.05 3.21 -11.12
N MET A 262 -18.83 2.79 -10.78
CA MET A 262 -17.89 3.57 -9.98
C MET A 262 -17.48 4.86 -10.70
N MET A 263 -17.09 4.76 -11.98
CA MET A 263 -16.75 5.94 -12.80
C MET A 263 -17.94 6.90 -12.92
N ALA A 264 -19.16 6.40 -13.12
CA ALA A 264 -20.36 7.24 -13.16
C ALA A 264 -20.61 7.94 -11.81
N ARG A 265 -20.49 7.21 -10.69
CA ARG A 265 -20.57 7.76 -9.34
C ARG A 265 -19.52 8.85 -9.12
N ASN A 266 -18.27 8.59 -9.48
CA ASN A 266 -17.16 9.52 -9.34
C ASN A 266 -17.38 10.77 -10.19
N TYR A 267 -17.86 10.62 -11.43
CA TYR A 267 -18.20 11.73 -12.31
C TYR A 267 -19.26 12.64 -11.68
N TRP A 268 -20.38 12.07 -11.21
CA TRP A 268 -21.44 12.84 -10.59
C TRP A 268 -21.02 13.49 -9.27
N ALA A 269 -20.20 12.81 -8.45
CA ALA A 269 -19.66 13.39 -7.23
C ALA A 269 -18.76 14.61 -7.54
N ASN A 270 -17.85 14.49 -8.50
CA ASN A 270 -16.94 15.57 -8.88
C ASN A 270 -17.68 16.73 -9.57
N LEU A 271 -18.71 16.46 -10.37
CA LEU A 271 -19.59 17.51 -10.90
C LEU A 271 -20.37 18.19 -9.77
N GLY A 272 -20.89 17.41 -8.81
CA GLY A 272 -21.53 17.89 -7.60
C GLY A 272 -20.61 18.75 -6.73
N ALA A 273 -19.30 18.49 -6.75
CA ALA A 273 -18.29 19.27 -6.03
C ALA A 273 -18.24 20.75 -6.43
N LEU A 274 -18.62 21.05 -7.69
CA LEU A 274 -18.67 22.42 -8.18
C LEU A 274 -19.76 23.24 -7.51
N PHE A 275 -20.86 22.62 -7.07
CA PHE A 275 -22.10 23.33 -6.72
C PHE A 275 -22.75 22.95 -5.39
N VAL A 276 -22.71 21.66 -5.03
CA VAL A 276 -23.55 21.07 -3.97
C VAL A 276 -22.71 20.64 -2.77
N ARG A 277 -21.75 19.74 -2.99
CA ARG A 277 -20.94 19.17 -1.91
C ARG A 277 -19.53 18.91 -2.42
N GLY A 278 -18.58 19.71 -1.93
CA GLY A 278 -17.16 19.57 -2.27
C GLY A 278 -16.47 18.45 -1.52
N ASP A 279 -15.14 18.39 -1.67
CA ASP A 279 -14.29 17.37 -1.05
C ASP A 279 -14.43 17.44 0.48
N ILE A 280 -14.49 16.27 1.11
CA ILE A 280 -14.67 16.15 2.55
C ILE A 280 -13.35 16.14 3.30
N ARG A 281 -12.22 15.98 2.60
CA ARG A 281 -10.91 15.96 3.24
C ARG A 281 -10.50 17.38 3.66
N PRO A 282 -10.19 17.58 4.95
CA PRO A 282 -9.81 18.90 5.45
C PRO A 282 -8.52 19.43 4.84
N LEU A 283 -7.63 18.55 4.35
CA LEU A 283 -6.39 18.97 3.68
C LEU A 283 -6.66 19.79 2.41
N TYR A 284 -7.71 19.45 1.65
CA TYR A 284 -7.95 20.04 0.33
C TYR A 284 -9.10 21.03 0.30
N ASN A 285 -9.96 21.00 1.31
CA ASN A 285 -11.15 21.81 1.35
C ASN A 285 -11.64 22.09 2.78
N LEU A 286 -12.55 23.05 2.95
CA LEU A 286 -13.41 23.02 4.13
C LEU A 286 -14.39 21.87 3.90
N PRO A 287 -14.46 20.84 4.78
CA PRO A 287 -15.20 19.61 4.50
C PRO A 287 -16.60 19.86 3.93
N GLY A 288 -16.85 19.35 2.72
CA GLY A 288 -18.14 19.45 2.03
C GLY A 288 -18.44 20.79 1.35
N LYS A 289 -17.61 21.83 1.52
CA LYS A 289 -17.84 23.15 0.92
C LYS A 289 -17.73 23.07 -0.62
N PRO A 290 -18.73 23.53 -1.39
CA PRO A 290 -18.62 23.59 -2.85
C PRO A 290 -17.47 24.48 -3.34
N ILE A 291 -16.88 24.12 -4.49
CA ILE A 291 -15.81 24.89 -5.15
C ILE A 291 -16.30 26.28 -5.55
N LEU A 292 -17.49 26.36 -6.16
CA LEU A 292 -18.16 27.63 -6.48
C LEU A 292 -19.30 27.87 -5.51
N THR A 293 -19.44 29.10 -5.05
CA THR A 293 -20.61 29.52 -4.28
C THR A 293 -21.86 29.58 -5.16
N PRO A 294 -23.06 29.57 -4.57
CA PRO A 294 -24.30 29.83 -5.29
C PRO A 294 -24.30 31.16 -6.07
N LEU A 295 -23.47 32.13 -5.68
CA LEU A 295 -23.31 33.40 -6.40
C LEU A 295 -22.47 33.27 -7.67
N LEU A 296 -21.46 32.40 -7.69
CA LEU A 296 -20.57 32.21 -8.85
C LEU A 296 -21.05 31.09 -9.79
N ALA A 297 -21.78 30.10 -9.24
CA ALA A 297 -22.26 28.92 -9.97
C ALA A 297 -23.07 29.23 -11.24
N PRO A 298 -24.03 30.19 -11.25
CA PRO A 298 -24.79 30.50 -12.46
C PRO A 298 -23.91 30.98 -13.62
N PHE A 299 -22.83 31.71 -13.31
CA PHE A 299 -21.93 32.21 -14.34
C PHE A 299 -21.10 31.09 -14.98
N LEU A 300 -20.77 30.02 -14.26
CA LEU A 300 -20.16 28.84 -14.89
C LEU A 300 -21.12 28.19 -15.90
N LEU A 301 -22.40 28.02 -15.53
CA LEU A 301 -23.41 27.42 -16.41
C LEU A 301 -23.68 28.30 -17.65
N ILE A 302 -23.77 29.61 -17.46
CA ILE A 302 -23.91 30.57 -18.58
C ILE A 302 -22.68 30.51 -19.48
N GLY A 303 -21.47 30.52 -18.89
CA GLY A 303 -20.23 30.38 -19.63
C GLY A 303 -20.16 29.10 -20.44
N LEU A 304 -20.54 27.96 -19.85
CA LEU A 304 -20.61 26.68 -20.53
C LEU A 304 -21.62 26.71 -21.68
N GLY A 305 -22.81 27.27 -21.45
CA GLY A 305 -23.82 27.47 -22.50
C GLY A 305 -23.31 28.33 -23.66
N VAL A 306 -22.61 29.43 -23.37
CA VAL A 306 -21.97 30.28 -24.39
C VAL A 306 -20.89 29.50 -25.15
N SER A 307 -20.05 28.75 -24.44
CA SER A 307 -18.98 27.93 -25.03
C SER A 307 -19.53 26.89 -25.99
N LEU A 308 -20.58 26.17 -25.60
CA LEU A 308 -21.22 25.16 -26.42
C LEU A 308 -21.95 25.79 -27.63
N ARG A 309 -22.68 26.89 -27.41
CA ARG A 309 -23.37 27.62 -28.49
C ARG A 309 -22.40 28.16 -29.54
N ARG A 310 -21.24 28.64 -29.10
CA ARG A 310 -20.16 29.12 -29.98
C ARG A 310 -19.14 28.04 -30.30
N GLY A 311 -19.49 26.76 -30.13
CA GLY A 311 -18.58 25.62 -30.37
C GLY A 311 -18.13 25.42 -31.82
N ARG A 312 -18.55 26.28 -32.76
CA ARG A 312 -17.95 26.38 -34.11
C ARG A 312 -16.73 27.29 -34.16
N GLU A 313 -16.47 28.03 -33.10
CA GLU A 313 -15.26 28.83 -32.93
C GLU A 313 -14.28 28.04 -32.06
N VAL A 314 -13.10 27.76 -32.62
CA VAL A 314 -12.10 26.87 -32.03
C VAL A 314 -11.72 27.25 -30.60
N ALA A 315 -11.69 28.55 -30.29
CA ALA A 315 -11.42 29.06 -28.94
C ALA A 315 -12.45 28.57 -27.91
N TYR A 316 -13.73 28.49 -28.28
CA TYR A 316 -14.84 28.15 -27.37
C TYR A 316 -14.99 26.64 -27.15
N GLY A 317 -14.51 25.79 -28.07
CA GLY A 317 -14.46 24.35 -27.83
C GLY A 317 -13.43 23.91 -26.81
N LEU A 318 -12.41 24.74 -26.52
CA LEU A 318 -11.33 24.39 -25.59
C LEU A 318 -11.83 24.17 -24.16
N LEU A 319 -12.67 25.07 -23.62
CA LEU A 319 -13.04 25.02 -22.20
C LEU A 319 -13.86 23.78 -21.81
N PRO A 320 -14.88 23.34 -22.58
CA PRO A 320 -15.59 22.10 -22.29
C PRO A 320 -14.70 20.86 -22.41
N ILE A 321 -13.82 20.82 -23.41
CA ILE A 321 -12.88 19.69 -23.61
C ILE A 321 -11.89 19.63 -22.45
N LEU A 322 -11.34 20.77 -22.03
CA LEU A 322 -10.42 20.86 -20.91
C LEU A 322 -11.10 20.48 -19.59
N LEU A 323 -12.34 20.95 -19.37
CA LEU A 323 -13.14 20.61 -18.18
C LEU A 323 -13.38 19.09 -18.07
N VAL A 324 -13.78 18.44 -19.17
CA VAL A 324 -14.03 16.99 -19.18
C VAL A 324 -12.72 16.21 -19.07
N GLY A 325 -11.75 16.53 -19.93
CA GLY A 325 -10.48 15.80 -20.01
C GLY A 325 -9.67 15.85 -18.72
N MET A 326 -9.57 17.03 -18.08
CA MET A 326 -8.86 17.18 -16.81
C MET A 326 -9.68 16.80 -15.58
N CYS A 327 -10.96 16.42 -15.74
CA CYS A 327 -11.74 15.77 -14.68
C CYS A 327 -11.52 14.24 -14.67
N LEU A 328 -11.08 13.65 -15.79
CA LEU A 328 -10.83 12.20 -15.90
C LEU A 328 -9.93 11.62 -14.82
N PRO A 329 -8.83 12.27 -14.35
CA PRO A 329 -8.01 11.70 -13.28
C PRO A 329 -8.80 11.44 -12.00
N ALA A 330 -9.76 12.31 -11.66
CA ALA A 330 -10.65 12.14 -10.52
C ALA A 330 -11.72 11.07 -10.75
N VAL A 331 -12.19 10.92 -12.01
CA VAL A 331 -13.20 9.92 -12.39
C VAL A 331 -12.64 8.50 -12.33
N LEU A 332 -11.39 8.32 -12.75
CA LEU A 332 -10.70 7.01 -12.84
C LEU A 332 -10.14 6.52 -11.51
N THR A 333 -10.36 7.25 -10.41
CA THR A 333 -9.80 6.93 -9.10
C THR A 333 -10.80 6.17 -8.21
N ASP A 334 -10.37 5.10 -7.55
CA ASP A 334 -11.09 4.49 -6.42
C ASP A 334 -10.56 5.00 -5.08
N ASP A 335 -11.27 5.96 -4.49
CA ASP A 335 -10.92 6.66 -3.24
C ASP A 335 -12.14 7.49 -2.78
N ILE A 336 -12.06 8.19 -1.65
CA ILE A 336 -13.10 9.09 -1.14
C ILE A 336 -13.40 10.18 -2.18
N MET A 337 -14.69 10.39 -2.45
CA MET A 337 -15.19 11.35 -3.45
C MET A 337 -15.96 12.51 -2.78
N PRO A 338 -15.98 13.71 -3.39
CA PRO A 338 -15.24 14.10 -4.60
C PRO A 338 -13.75 14.40 -4.33
N GLN A 339 -12.98 14.61 -5.40
CA GLN A 339 -11.51 14.69 -5.38
C GLN A 339 -10.98 16.06 -5.83
N SER A 340 -10.88 17.01 -4.90
CA SER A 340 -10.43 18.37 -5.25
C SER A 340 -8.98 18.43 -5.71
N GLN A 341 -8.10 17.59 -5.17
CA GLN A 341 -6.69 17.54 -5.56
C GLN A 341 -6.51 17.06 -7.01
N ARG A 342 -7.16 15.95 -7.39
CA ARG A 342 -7.06 15.37 -8.74
C ARG A 342 -7.79 16.18 -9.82
N MET A 343 -8.73 17.05 -9.42
CA MET A 343 -9.40 18.00 -10.31
C MET A 343 -8.59 19.28 -10.58
N THR A 344 -7.38 19.44 -10.04
CA THR A 344 -6.63 20.72 -10.15
C THR A 344 -6.42 21.20 -11.59
N GLY A 345 -6.22 20.29 -12.56
CA GLY A 345 -6.10 20.65 -13.98
C GLY A 345 -7.39 21.21 -14.63
N THR A 346 -8.54 21.12 -13.94
CA THR A 346 -9.78 21.76 -14.41
C THR A 346 -9.85 23.25 -14.08
N MET A 347 -8.95 23.77 -13.21
CA MET A 347 -8.98 25.16 -12.76
C MET A 347 -9.03 26.18 -13.91
N PRO A 348 -8.17 26.10 -14.96
CA PRO A 348 -8.21 27.07 -16.05
C PRO A 348 -9.58 27.07 -16.76
N ALA A 349 -10.16 25.89 -17.01
CA ALA A 349 -11.47 25.77 -17.64
C ALA A 349 -12.57 26.39 -16.78
N ILE A 350 -12.64 26.01 -15.50
CA ILE A 350 -13.65 26.48 -14.54
C ILE A 350 -13.65 28.00 -14.44
N TYR A 351 -12.48 28.61 -14.17
CA TYR A 351 -12.41 30.05 -13.95
C TYR A 351 -12.60 30.86 -15.24
N LEU A 352 -12.17 30.35 -16.40
CA LEU A 352 -12.47 30.98 -17.69
C LEU A 352 -13.96 30.88 -18.05
N LEU A 353 -14.63 29.77 -17.75
CA LEU A 353 -16.08 29.63 -17.94
C LEU A 353 -16.86 30.61 -17.06
N VAL A 354 -16.50 30.73 -15.77
CA VAL A 354 -17.11 31.74 -14.88
C VAL A 354 -16.85 33.16 -15.42
N GLY A 355 -15.62 33.46 -15.84
CA GLY A 355 -15.27 34.73 -16.47
C GLY A 355 -16.08 35.03 -17.74
N LEU A 356 -16.32 34.01 -18.56
CA LEU A 356 -17.14 34.11 -19.76
C LEU A 356 -18.62 34.39 -19.44
N GLY A 357 -19.18 33.72 -18.43
CA GLY A 357 -20.53 33.99 -17.97
C GLY A 357 -20.69 35.41 -17.42
N LEU A 358 -19.74 35.85 -16.59
CA LEU A 358 -19.70 37.24 -16.09
C LEU A 358 -19.63 38.25 -17.24
N GLU A 359 -18.75 38.02 -18.22
CA GLU A 359 -18.61 38.90 -19.38
C GLU A 359 -19.90 38.96 -20.21
N GLN A 360 -20.58 37.82 -20.39
CA GLN A 360 -21.84 37.75 -21.11
C GLN A 360 -22.95 38.53 -20.38
N CYS A 361 -23.08 38.36 -19.07
CA CYS A 361 -24.04 39.10 -18.25
C CYS A 361 -23.75 40.60 -18.26
N LEU A 362 -22.47 40.97 -18.09
CA LEU A 362 -22.04 42.37 -18.10
C LEU A 362 -22.29 43.04 -19.45
N SER A 363 -22.02 42.36 -20.55
CA SER A 363 -22.22 42.87 -21.91
C SER A 363 -23.71 43.01 -22.22
N TRP A 364 -24.53 42.04 -21.81
CA TRP A 364 -25.98 42.12 -21.93
C TRP A 364 -26.55 43.30 -21.14
N LEU A 365 -26.18 43.46 -19.86
CA LEU A 365 -26.62 44.58 -19.03
C LEU A 365 -26.19 45.94 -19.59
N ALA A 366 -24.96 46.04 -20.10
CA ALA A 366 -24.46 47.27 -20.70
C ALA A 366 -25.20 47.64 -21.99
N GLY A 367 -25.67 46.64 -22.76
CA GLY A 367 -26.50 46.84 -23.95
C GLY A 367 -27.92 47.30 -23.62
N GLN A 368 -28.55 46.70 -22.60
CA GLN A 368 -29.90 47.06 -22.17
C GLN A 368 -29.94 48.41 -21.42
N PHE A 369 -28.92 48.70 -20.62
CA PHE A 369 -28.85 49.90 -19.78
C PHE A 369 -27.51 50.64 -19.93
N PRO A 370 -27.32 51.47 -20.97
CA PRO A 370 -26.04 52.13 -21.25
C PRO A 370 -25.56 53.02 -20.10
N ARG A 371 -26.47 53.75 -19.44
CA ARG A 371 -26.17 54.56 -18.23
C ARG A 371 -25.92 53.69 -16.99
N GLY A 372 -26.34 52.43 -17.00
CA GLY A 372 -26.15 51.43 -15.96
C GLY A 372 -24.81 50.68 -16.01
N ARG A 373 -24.03 50.82 -17.08
CA ARG A 373 -22.76 50.09 -17.26
C ARG A 373 -21.78 50.25 -16.09
N ARG A 374 -21.66 51.47 -15.54
CA ARG A 374 -20.80 51.73 -14.36
C ARG A 374 -21.25 50.93 -13.14
N TRP A 375 -22.56 50.82 -12.95
CA TRP A 375 -23.16 50.10 -11.83
C TRP A 375 -22.98 48.59 -12.00
N ALA A 376 -23.09 48.07 -13.22
CA ALA A 376 -22.82 46.66 -13.50
C ALA A 376 -21.35 46.28 -13.22
N VAL A 377 -20.40 47.14 -13.60
CA VAL A 377 -18.97 46.94 -13.26
C VAL A 377 -18.75 47.00 -11.74
N LEU A 378 -19.33 48.00 -11.07
CA LEU A 378 -19.25 48.10 -9.60
C LEU A 378 -19.87 46.90 -8.90
N ALA A 379 -20.98 46.35 -9.42
CA ALA A 379 -21.61 45.15 -8.89
C ALA A 379 -20.70 43.92 -9.03
N VAL A 380 -20.00 43.77 -10.15
CA VAL A 380 -19.02 42.68 -10.31
C VAL A 380 -17.81 42.88 -9.40
N VAL A 381 -17.29 44.09 -9.25
CA VAL A 381 -16.23 44.36 -8.27
C VAL A 381 -16.69 44.04 -6.85
N ALA A 382 -17.89 44.46 -6.46
CA ALA A 382 -18.47 44.16 -5.15
C ALA A 382 -18.66 42.65 -4.94
N LEU A 383 -19.13 41.92 -5.96
CA LEU A 383 -19.24 40.46 -5.94
C LEU A 383 -17.88 39.79 -5.72
N LEU A 384 -16.85 40.20 -6.46
CA LEU A 384 -15.49 39.63 -6.32
C LEU A 384 -14.87 39.94 -4.96
N LEU A 385 -15.06 41.16 -4.44
CA LEU A 385 -14.60 41.53 -3.10
C LEU A 385 -15.33 40.76 -2.01
N LEU A 386 -16.65 40.57 -2.14
CA LEU A 386 -17.45 39.78 -1.22
C LEU A 386 -17.02 38.30 -1.22
N GLU A 387 -16.86 37.71 -2.40
CA GLU A 387 -16.40 36.32 -2.55
C GLU A 387 -14.97 36.11 -2.02
N GLY A 388 -14.07 37.05 -2.32
CA GLY A 388 -12.71 37.06 -1.79
C GLY A 388 -12.66 37.20 -0.27
N GLY A 389 -13.41 38.17 0.27
CA GLY A 389 -13.51 38.39 1.72
C GLY A 389 -14.11 37.18 2.45
N ARG A 390 -15.17 36.58 1.90
CA ARG A 390 -15.77 35.36 2.44
C ARG A 390 -14.79 34.19 2.39
N SER A 391 -14.09 33.99 1.28
CA SER A 391 -13.11 32.90 1.15
C SER A 391 -11.93 33.08 2.12
N ALA A 392 -11.43 34.31 2.29
CA ALA A 392 -10.39 34.61 3.28
C ALA A 392 -10.88 34.36 4.71
N TRP A 393 -12.09 34.80 5.07
CA TRP A 393 -12.68 34.51 6.37
C TRP A 393 -12.90 33.01 6.57
N THR A 394 -13.38 32.29 5.56
CA THR A 394 -13.54 30.84 5.63
C THR A 394 -12.19 30.14 5.82
N TYR A 395 -11.15 30.54 5.10
CA TYR A 395 -9.83 29.90 5.21
C TYR A 395 -9.14 30.22 6.54
N PHE A 396 -9.02 31.50 6.93
CA PHE A 396 -8.27 31.89 8.13
C PHE A 396 -9.09 31.86 9.43
N GLY A 397 -10.41 32.08 9.32
CA GLY A 397 -11.31 32.24 10.47
C GLY A 397 -12.07 30.97 10.83
N VAL A 398 -12.40 30.12 9.86
CA VAL A 398 -13.16 28.88 10.07
C VAL A 398 -12.23 27.67 9.96
N TRP A 399 -11.74 27.39 8.76
CA TRP A 399 -10.89 26.22 8.49
C TRP A 399 -9.60 26.26 9.31
N GLY A 400 -8.83 27.35 9.24
CA GLY A 400 -7.55 27.44 9.93
C GLY A 400 -7.63 27.37 11.46
N ARG A 401 -8.82 27.63 12.03
CA ARG A 401 -9.07 27.56 13.49
C ARG A 401 -9.77 26.27 13.92
N ASP A 402 -10.06 25.37 12.98
CA ASP A 402 -10.63 24.07 13.30
C ASP A 402 -9.61 23.24 14.10
N PRO A 403 -9.93 22.82 15.34
CA PRO A 403 -9.03 21.99 16.14
C PRO A 403 -8.64 20.67 15.46
N ALA A 404 -9.48 20.13 14.57
CA ALA A 404 -9.13 18.91 13.84
C ALA A 404 -7.92 19.12 12.92
N ASN A 405 -7.75 20.33 12.35
CA ASN A 405 -6.61 20.65 11.49
C ASN A 405 -5.28 20.66 12.25
N TYR A 406 -5.30 20.84 13.57
CA TYR A 406 -4.12 20.68 14.41
C TYR A 406 -3.52 19.27 14.28
N TYR A 407 -4.39 18.26 14.29
CA TYR A 407 -4.00 16.85 14.24
C TYR A 407 -3.80 16.36 12.80
N HIS A 408 -4.67 16.77 11.87
CA HIS A 408 -4.50 16.44 10.44
C HIS A 408 -3.19 16.95 9.86
N PHE A 409 -2.60 18.02 10.40
CA PHE A 409 -1.30 18.52 9.97
C PHE A 409 -0.16 18.08 10.90
N HIS A 410 -0.35 17.04 11.72
CA HIS A 410 0.68 16.43 12.57
C HIS A 410 1.39 17.40 13.52
N LYS A 411 0.66 18.40 14.05
CA LYS A 411 1.23 19.36 15.01
C LYS A 411 1.87 18.71 16.24
N PRO A 412 1.33 17.62 16.82
CA PRO A 412 1.99 16.89 17.89
C PRO A 412 3.44 16.45 17.57
N TYR A 413 3.72 16.05 16.33
CA TYR A 413 5.06 15.62 15.90
C TYR A 413 6.01 16.81 15.73
N GLU A 414 5.53 17.96 15.25
CA GLU A 414 6.32 19.21 15.21
C GLU A 414 6.71 19.64 16.63
N LEU A 415 5.77 19.57 17.58
CA LEU A 415 6.03 19.89 18.98
C LEU A 415 7.04 18.93 19.61
N ALA A 416 6.90 17.63 19.35
CA ALA A 416 7.85 16.62 19.79
C ALA A 416 9.25 16.92 19.24
N ALA A 417 9.37 17.25 17.95
CA ALA A 417 10.65 17.56 17.34
C ALA A 417 11.33 18.79 17.94
N ARG A 418 10.55 19.84 18.22
CA ARG A 418 11.06 21.07 18.86
C ARG A 418 11.58 20.84 20.28
N ASP A 419 10.85 20.08 21.10
CA ASP A 419 11.31 19.75 22.45
C ASP A 419 12.51 18.77 22.41
N ALA A 420 12.45 17.78 21.52
CA ALA A 420 13.52 16.80 21.34
C ALA A 420 14.85 17.41 20.93
N SER A 421 14.84 18.50 20.14
CA SER A 421 16.04 19.26 19.79
C SER A 421 16.87 19.65 21.02
N ALA A 422 16.21 20.13 22.09
CA ALA A 422 16.87 20.50 23.34
C ALA A 422 17.34 19.28 24.17
N GLN A 423 16.72 18.11 24.01
CA GLN A 423 17.19 16.88 24.66
C GLN A 423 18.42 16.30 23.94
N LEU A 424 18.44 16.36 22.61
CA LEU A 424 19.59 15.95 21.80
C LEU A 424 20.82 16.81 22.12
N ASP A 425 20.64 18.13 22.33
CA ASP A 425 21.73 19.02 22.75
C ASP A 425 22.31 18.65 24.13
N ARG A 426 21.52 17.97 24.97
CA ARG A 426 21.97 17.43 26.27
C ARG A 426 22.56 16.02 26.17
N GLY A 427 22.69 15.47 24.96
CA GLY A 427 23.21 14.13 24.72
C GLY A 427 22.25 13.01 25.14
N ARG A 428 20.95 13.30 25.30
CA ARG A 428 19.94 12.30 25.63
C ARG A 428 19.46 11.57 24.38
N GLN A 429 19.12 10.30 24.55
CA GLN A 429 18.45 9.55 23.50
C GLN A 429 16.99 9.99 23.40
N VAL A 430 16.50 10.11 22.17
CA VAL A 430 15.09 10.42 21.89
C VAL A 430 14.39 9.16 21.41
N VAL A 431 13.25 8.86 22.03
CA VAL A 431 12.34 7.79 21.60
C VAL A 431 11.03 8.45 21.17
N LEU A 432 10.55 8.17 19.96
CA LEU A 432 9.28 8.66 19.44
C LEU A 432 8.34 7.51 19.16
N ILE A 433 7.16 7.54 19.78
CA ILE A 433 6.02 6.72 19.39
C ILE A 433 5.38 7.39 18.17
N SER A 434 5.15 6.62 17.11
CA SER A 434 4.75 7.18 15.83
C SER A 434 3.90 6.23 14.99
N GLU A 435 2.98 6.80 14.22
CA GLU A 435 2.21 6.07 13.21
C GLU A 435 3.09 5.64 12.01
N HIS A 436 4.13 6.41 11.73
CA HIS A 436 5.06 6.16 10.62
C HIS A 436 6.50 6.10 11.11
N TYR A 437 7.27 5.14 10.59
CA TYR A 437 8.72 5.08 10.83
C TYR A 437 9.37 6.37 10.33
N ARG A 438 10.23 6.98 11.15
CA ARG A 438 10.91 8.26 10.84
C ARG A 438 9.92 9.32 10.36
N HIS A 439 8.89 9.61 11.19
CA HIS A 439 7.77 10.47 10.82
C HIS A 439 8.24 11.74 10.10
N PRO A 440 7.88 11.94 8.81
CA PRO A 440 8.49 12.97 7.97
C PRO A 440 8.41 14.37 8.55
N THR A 441 7.28 14.74 9.18
CA THR A 441 7.11 16.04 9.83
C THR A 441 8.16 16.28 10.92
N ALA A 442 8.40 15.30 11.81
CA ALA A 442 9.36 15.46 12.90
C ALA A 442 10.80 15.51 12.37
N VAL A 443 11.15 14.65 11.41
CA VAL A 443 12.50 14.62 10.79
C VAL A 443 12.76 15.88 9.96
N PHE A 444 11.74 16.46 9.32
CA PHE A 444 11.90 17.72 8.60
C PHE A 444 12.20 18.89 9.56
N GLU A 445 11.53 18.92 10.71
CA GLU A 445 11.73 19.97 11.73
C GLU A 445 13.06 19.83 12.47
N GLU A 446 13.46 18.61 12.87
CA GLU A 446 14.75 18.31 13.49
C GLU A 446 15.41 17.12 12.79
N PRO A 447 16.34 17.36 11.84
CA PRO A 447 16.97 16.30 11.04
C PRO A 447 17.71 15.24 11.86
N ARG A 448 18.23 15.57 13.05
CA ARG A 448 18.90 14.60 13.93
C ARG A 448 17.96 13.50 14.43
N LEU A 449 16.64 13.69 14.36
CA LEU A 449 15.67 12.65 14.70
C LEU A 449 15.63 11.50 13.68
N HIS A 450 16.30 11.62 12.54
CA HIS A 450 16.53 10.49 11.65
C HIS A 450 17.16 9.28 12.39
N ASP A 451 18.00 9.56 13.39
CA ASP A 451 18.72 8.57 14.19
C ASP A 451 18.07 8.32 15.58
N ALA A 452 16.90 8.90 15.83
CA ALA A 452 16.13 8.62 17.05
C ALA A 452 15.61 7.17 17.06
N LEU A 453 15.17 6.69 18.22
CA LEU A 453 14.48 5.41 18.36
C LEU A 453 13.00 5.59 18.02
N TRP A 454 12.52 4.91 16.99
CA TRP A 454 11.14 5.02 16.50
C TRP A 454 10.36 3.76 16.85
N LEU A 455 9.28 3.95 17.62
CA LEU A 455 8.32 2.92 18.00
C LEU A 455 7.10 3.05 17.10
N VAL A 456 6.89 2.12 16.17
CA VAL A 456 5.90 2.25 15.09
C VAL A 456 4.65 1.41 15.38
N GLN A 457 3.54 1.73 14.72
CA GLN A 457 2.30 0.92 14.66
C GLN A 457 1.54 0.77 15.99
N ASN A 458 1.89 1.55 17.02
CA ASN A 458 1.17 1.61 18.29
C ASN A 458 1.03 0.25 19.01
N ARG A 459 1.90 -0.71 18.70
CA ARG A 459 1.89 -2.10 19.22
C ARG A 459 3.25 -2.54 19.75
N THR A 460 4.23 -1.66 19.73
CA THR A 460 5.61 -1.97 20.11
C THR A 460 6.15 -0.90 21.04
N ILE A 461 6.76 -1.29 22.14
CA ILE A 461 7.51 -0.41 23.04
C ILE A 461 8.91 -1.00 23.21
N VAL A 462 9.94 -0.18 22.96
CA VAL A 462 11.34 -0.60 23.11
C VAL A 462 11.93 0.13 24.30
N LEU A 463 12.45 -0.65 25.25
CA LEU A 463 13.29 -0.18 26.34
C LEU A 463 14.74 -0.23 25.85
N PRO A 464 15.38 0.93 25.64
CA PRO A 464 16.77 0.96 25.22
C PRO A 464 17.67 0.39 26.33
N ALA A 465 18.72 -0.33 25.94
CA ALA A 465 19.73 -0.82 26.88
C ALA A 465 20.33 0.34 27.69
N ALA A 466 20.65 0.10 28.96
CA ALA A 466 21.25 1.12 29.84
C ALA A 466 22.57 1.71 29.28
N SER A 467 23.29 0.96 28.45
CA SER A 467 24.49 1.40 27.73
C SER A 467 24.23 2.55 26.74
N ARG A 468 22.98 2.78 26.32
CA ARG A 468 22.59 3.88 25.42
C ARG A 468 22.36 5.22 26.13
N GLY A 469 22.41 5.25 27.47
CA GLY A 469 22.24 6.47 28.26
C GLY A 469 20.78 6.82 28.59
N GLU A 470 20.56 8.04 29.08
CA GLU A 470 19.23 8.50 29.48
C GLU A 470 18.34 8.76 28.24
N ALA A 471 17.17 8.12 28.20
CA ALA A 471 16.19 8.26 27.13
C ALA A 471 14.97 9.09 27.55
N VAL A 472 14.48 9.93 26.65
CA VAL A 472 13.22 10.66 26.78
C VAL A 472 12.25 10.13 25.72
N VAL A 473 11.05 9.76 26.16
CA VAL A 473 10.01 9.18 25.30
C VAL A 473 8.95 10.23 25.00
N TYR A 474 8.68 10.43 23.72
CA TYR A 474 7.63 11.30 23.21
C TYR A 474 6.49 10.46 22.69
N TRP A 475 5.29 10.76 23.16
CA TRP A 475 4.05 10.20 22.64
C TRP A 475 3.17 11.31 22.08
N PRO A 476 3.24 11.57 20.77
CA PRO A 476 2.33 12.47 20.08
C PRO A 476 0.92 11.86 20.09
N HIS A 477 -0.02 12.52 20.77
CA HIS A 477 -1.40 12.04 20.84
C HIS A 477 -2.18 12.50 19.60
N HIS A 478 -2.93 11.58 19.01
CA HIS A 478 -3.89 11.88 17.97
C HIS A 478 -5.28 11.36 18.40
N PRO A 479 -6.26 12.23 18.70
CA PRO A 479 -7.54 11.82 19.30
C PRO A 479 -8.42 10.96 18.40
N LEU A 480 -8.08 10.83 17.11
CA LEU A 480 -8.78 9.94 16.16
C LEU A 480 -8.06 8.61 15.92
N VAL A 481 -6.92 8.36 16.56
CA VAL A 481 -6.15 7.12 16.41
C VAL A 481 -6.12 6.43 17.76
N ASP A 482 -6.88 5.33 17.87
CA ASP A 482 -6.91 4.53 19.09
C ASP A 482 -5.58 3.79 19.25
N GLN A 483 -4.98 3.90 20.44
CA GLN A 483 -3.71 3.24 20.78
C GLN A 483 -3.80 2.50 22.13
N PRO A 484 -4.76 1.57 22.29
CA PRO A 484 -5.09 0.98 23.59
C PRO A 484 -3.90 0.25 24.23
N TYR A 485 -3.04 -0.37 23.41
CA TYR A 485 -1.83 -1.02 23.89
C TYR A 485 -0.84 -0.03 24.49
N ILE A 486 -0.54 1.07 23.79
CA ILE A 486 0.34 2.13 24.30
C ILE A 486 -0.27 2.80 25.53
N GLU A 487 -1.56 3.13 25.50
CA GLU A 487 -2.31 3.70 26.62
C GLU A 487 -2.19 2.87 27.89
N HIS A 488 -2.26 1.54 27.76
CA HIS A 488 -2.18 0.63 28.89
C HIS A 488 -0.72 0.37 29.33
N ARG A 489 0.18 0.08 28.38
CA ARG A 489 1.52 -0.42 28.67
C ARG A 489 2.52 0.70 28.98
N LEU A 490 2.43 1.86 28.32
CA LEU A 490 3.39 2.95 28.50
C LEU A 490 3.47 3.45 29.95
N PRO A 491 2.35 3.66 30.69
CA PRO A 491 2.40 4.11 32.09
C PRO A 491 3.03 3.11 33.09
N GLU A 492 3.01 1.82 32.75
CA GLU A 492 3.66 0.77 33.57
C GLU A 492 5.18 0.86 33.44
N LEU A 493 5.68 1.14 32.23
CA LEU A 493 7.10 1.17 31.90
C LEU A 493 7.74 2.54 32.15
N THR A 494 6.94 3.61 32.19
CA THR A 494 7.42 5.00 32.20
C THR A 494 6.74 5.86 33.26
N GLU A 495 7.37 6.99 33.58
CA GLU A 495 6.79 8.08 34.34
C GLU A 495 6.52 9.29 33.42
N LEU A 496 5.37 9.96 33.59
CA LEU A 496 5.06 11.20 32.88
C LEU A 496 5.85 12.36 33.50
N VAL A 497 6.73 12.97 32.72
CA VAL A 497 7.58 14.11 33.17
C VAL A 497 7.10 15.45 32.62
N GLY A 498 6.29 15.44 31.56
CA GLY A 498 5.75 16.66 30.96
C GLY A 498 4.59 16.38 30.02
N ARG A 499 3.77 17.41 29.76
CA ARG A 499 2.70 17.35 28.76
C ARG A 499 2.56 18.69 28.05
N VAL A 500 2.22 18.65 26.78
CA VAL A 500 1.78 19.83 26.01
C VAL A 500 0.30 19.64 25.67
N GLN A 501 -0.51 20.66 25.97
CA GLN A 501 -1.95 20.64 25.70
C GLN A 501 -2.27 21.37 24.39
N ASP A 502 -3.32 20.94 23.71
CA ASP A 502 -3.89 21.64 22.57
C ASP A 502 -4.74 22.86 22.99
N GLY A 503 -5.33 23.54 22.00
CA GLY A 503 -6.22 24.70 22.25
C GLY A 503 -7.53 24.36 22.98
N THR A 504 -7.86 23.08 23.16
CA THR A 504 -9.03 22.60 23.91
C THR A 504 -8.69 22.17 25.34
N GLY A 505 -7.40 22.06 25.67
CA GLY A 505 -6.90 21.56 26.95
C GLY A 505 -6.63 20.05 26.98
N ALA A 506 -6.88 19.32 25.88
CA ALA A 506 -6.53 17.93 25.75
C ALA A 506 -5.00 17.77 25.59
N THR A 507 -4.43 16.64 26.04
CA THR A 507 -3.00 16.37 25.86
C THR A 507 -2.72 16.12 24.38
N ALA A 508 -1.90 16.97 23.77
CA ALA A 508 -1.42 16.80 22.40
C ALA A 508 -0.09 16.02 22.36
N LEU A 509 0.74 16.15 23.38
CA LEU A 509 2.04 15.49 23.48
C LEU A 509 2.30 15.10 24.93
N GLY A 510 2.51 13.81 25.18
CA GLY A 510 3.04 13.32 26.45
C GLY A 510 4.56 13.16 26.36
N ILE A 511 5.27 13.55 27.42
CA ILE A 511 6.72 13.42 27.55
C ILE A 511 6.99 12.55 28.78
N TYR A 512 7.72 11.46 28.57
CA TYR A 512 7.93 10.41 29.56
C TYR A 512 9.41 10.07 29.72
N ARG A 513 9.73 9.41 30.83
CA ARG A 513 11.03 8.77 31.07
C ARG A 513 10.78 7.32 31.52
N PHE A 514 11.61 6.39 31.08
CA PHE A 514 11.57 5.02 31.60
C PHE A 514 11.86 4.98 33.10
N ARG A 515 11.11 4.15 33.82
CA ARG A 515 11.30 3.92 35.26
C ARG A 515 12.64 3.23 35.50
N PRO A 516 13.53 3.76 36.35
CA PRO A 516 14.83 3.14 36.62
C PRO A 516 14.72 1.70 37.12
N GLU A 517 13.72 1.41 37.95
CA GLU A 517 13.44 0.08 38.48
C GLU A 517 13.04 -0.93 37.39
N VAL A 518 12.32 -0.48 36.35
CA VAL A 518 11.95 -1.32 35.22
C VAL A 518 13.17 -1.60 34.34
N LEU A 519 13.95 -0.57 34.01
CA LEU A 519 15.18 -0.73 33.24
C LEU A 519 16.17 -1.69 33.93
N ALA A 520 16.32 -1.59 35.25
CA ALA A 520 17.18 -2.48 36.02
C ALA A 520 16.68 -3.93 36.01
N ALA A 521 15.36 -4.15 36.12
CA ALA A 521 14.76 -5.48 36.10
C ALA A 521 14.96 -6.20 34.76
N GLU A 522 15.05 -5.47 33.64
CA GLU A 522 15.27 -6.08 32.32
C GLU A 522 16.72 -6.53 32.08
N ILE A 523 17.73 -6.04 32.81
CA ILE A 523 19.14 -6.39 32.57
C ILE A 523 19.36 -7.89 32.83
N ASP A 524 18.86 -8.38 33.97
CA ASP A 524 19.12 -9.74 34.44
C ASP A 524 17.98 -10.72 34.14
N ARG A 525 16.98 -10.30 33.35
CA ARG A 525 15.84 -11.18 32.99
C ARG A 525 16.36 -12.34 32.14
N PRO A 526 16.17 -13.60 32.58
CA PRO A 526 16.71 -14.76 31.86
C PRO A 526 15.94 -14.99 30.56
N ALA A 527 16.66 -15.39 29.52
CA ALA A 527 16.06 -15.83 28.26
C ALA A 527 15.42 -17.21 28.43
N ARG A 528 14.22 -17.39 27.88
CA ARG A 528 13.55 -18.71 27.79
C ARG A 528 13.94 -19.46 26.54
N ALA A 529 14.23 -18.74 25.46
CA ALA A 529 14.70 -19.29 24.20
C ALA A 529 15.52 -18.25 23.44
N ALA A 530 16.39 -18.70 22.55
CA ALA A 530 17.12 -17.88 21.61
C ALA A 530 16.80 -18.31 20.18
N LEU A 531 16.54 -17.36 19.29
CA LEU A 531 16.26 -17.59 17.88
C LEU A 531 16.95 -16.49 17.10
N ALA A 532 17.68 -16.82 16.05
CA ALA A 532 18.36 -15.81 15.23
C ALA A 532 19.26 -14.88 16.08
N GLU A 533 19.11 -13.57 15.91
CA GLU A 533 19.78 -12.50 16.67
C GLU A 533 19.00 -12.03 17.92
N ILE A 534 17.98 -12.77 18.36
CA ILE A 534 17.14 -12.39 19.51
C ILE A 534 17.04 -13.46 20.60
N GLU A 535 16.64 -13.02 21.78
CA GLU A 535 16.28 -13.84 22.92
C GLU A 535 14.84 -13.56 23.33
N VAL A 536 14.00 -14.59 23.42
CA VAL A 536 12.64 -14.46 23.97
C VAL A 536 12.72 -14.53 25.48
N LEU A 537 12.24 -13.48 26.16
CA LEU A 537 12.28 -13.34 27.62
C LEU A 537 10.98 -13.83 28.27
N ASP A 538 9.83 -13.48 27.68
CA ASP A 538 8.51 -13.79 28.23
C ASP A 538 7.39 -13.58 27.21
N TRP A 539 6.18 -14.00 27.55
CA TRP A 539 4.99 -13.72 26.76
C TRP A 539 3.72 -13.80 27.60
N THR A 540 2.69 -13.08 27.17
CA THR A 540 1.33 -13.15 27.69
C THR A 540 0.42 -13.76 26.64
N LEU A 541 -0.21 -14.89 26.96
CA LEU A 541 -1.19 -15.60 26.13
C LEU A 541 -2.49 -15.76 26.93
N PRO A 542 -3.65 -15.27 26.44
CA PRO A 542 -4.92 -15.50 27.12
C PRO A 542 -5.29 -16.99 27.07
N ALA A 543 -5.80 -17.50 28.20
CA ALA A 543 -6.21 -18.90 28.30
C ALA A 543 -7.44 -19.22 27.43
N ALA A 544 -8.32 -18.24 27.19
CA ALA A 544 -9.49 -18.41 26.33
C ALA A 544 -9.87 -17.11 25.60
N VAL A 545 -10.39 -17.24 24.36
CA VAL A 545 -10.78 -16.11 23.50
C VAL A 545 -12.12 -16.38 22.81
N PRO A 546 -13.04 -15.38 22.75
CA PRO A 546 -14.22 -15.45 21.87
C PRO A 546 -13.86 -15.47 20.39
N ARG A 547 -14.57 -16.24 19.58
CA ARG A 547 -14.25 -16.43 18.15
C ARG A 547 -14.45 -15.19 17.26
N ASP A 548 -15.09 -14.14 17.79
CA ASP A 548 -15.28 -12.84 17.12
C ASP A 548 -14.22 -11.80 17.51
N LYS A 549 -13.26 -12.17 18.38
CA LYS A 549 -12.16 -11.29 18.80
C LYS A 549 -10.82 -11.85 18.31
N PRO A 550 -9.87 -10.98 17.94
CA PRO A 550 -8.53 -11.45 17.64
C PRO A 550 -7.87 -12.05 18.88
N LEU A 551 -6.97 -13.01 18.67
CA LEU A 551 -6.08 -13.52 19.73
C LEU A 551 -4.94 -12.52 19.93
N GLU A 552 -4.88 -11.92 21.10
CA GLU A 552 -3.82 -10.99 21.48
C GLU A 552 -2.70 -11.72 22.21
N VAL A 553 -1.47 -11.62 21.70
CA VAL A 553 -0.26 -12.21 22.27
C VAL A 553 0.77 -11.12 22.45
N GLU A 554 1.12 -10.80 23.70
CA GLU A 554 2.24 -9.90 23.99
C GLU A 554 3.52 -10.74 24.10
N LEU A 555 4.51 -10.44 23.29
CA LEU A 555 5.83 -11.05 23.33
C LEU A 555 6.84 -10.06 23.90
N VAL A 556 7.70 -10.53 24.80
CA VAL A 556 8.83 -9.76 25.32
C VAL A 556 10.12 -10.42 24.87
N TRP A 557 10.93 -9.70 24.10
CA TRP A 557 12.17 -10.23 23.53
C TRP A 557 13.30 -9.21 23.63
N ARG A 558 14.54 -9.68 23.60
CA ARG A 558 15.76 -8.87 23.69
C ARG A 558 16.60 -9.04 22.43
N VAL A 559 17.15 -7.94 21.96
CA VAL A 559 18.16 -7.96 20.89
C VAL A 559 19.46 -8.55 21.46
N ARG A 560 19.95 -9.64 20.87
CA ARG A 560 21.26 -10.23 21.20
C ARG A 560 22.34 -9.67 20.28
N ASP A 561 22.08 -9.69 18.98
CA ASP A 561 23.02 -9.27 17.93
C ASP A 561 22.35 -8.28 16.96
N THR A 562 23.16 -7.54 16.19
CA THR A 562 22.66 -6.65 15.14
C THR A 562 22.58 -7.37 13.81
N THR A 563 21.56 -7.08 13.01
CA THR A 563 21.46 -7.57 11.62
C THR A 563 21.00 -6.45 10.68
N GLN A 564 21.42 -6.54 9.41
CA GLN A 564 20.92 -5.72 8.31
C GLN A 564 19.95 -6.51 7.43
N GLU A 565 19.80 -7.81 7.67
CA GLU A 565 18.90 -8.66 6.92
C GLU A 565 17.46 -8.50 7.41
N GLY A 566 16.52 -8.70 6.50
CA GLY A 566 15.10 -8.74 6.85
C GLY A 566 14.80 -9.93 7.76
N ARG A 567 13.93 -9.71 8.74
CA ARG A 567 13.37 -10.75 9.60
C ARG A 567 11.85 -10.69 9.55
N VAL A 568 11.22 -11.85 9.56
CA VAL A 568 9.78 -11.99 9.66
C VAL A 568 9.48 -12.67 10.99
N PHE A 569 8.79 -11.96 11.87
CA PHE A 569 8.34 -12.49 13.15
C PHE A 569 6.87 -12.83 13.00
N ALA A 570 6.49 -14.08 13.28
CA ALA A 570 5.13 -14.54 13.14
C ALA A 570 4.67 -15.30 14.37
N VAL A 571 3.40 -15.09 14.74
CA VAL A 571 2.69 -15.97 15.68
C VAL A 571 1.69 -16.78 14.89
N HIS A 572 1.88 -18.10 14.89
CA HIS A 572 1.01 -19.08 14.26
C HIS A 572 0.00 -19.61 15.27
N LEU A 573 -1.26 -19.71 14.86
CA LEU A 573 -2.31 -20.42 15.57
C LEU A 573 -2.55 -21.75 14.85
N VAL A 574 -2.24 -22.85 15.52
CA VAL A 574 -2.34 -24.20 14.97
C VAL A 574 -3.34 -25.05 15.77
N ASP A 575 -3.97 -26.02 15.11
CA ASP A 575 -4.81 -27.00 15.80
C ASP A 575 -4.01 -28.17 16.40
N ALA A 576 -4.70 -29.12 17.04
CA ALA A 576 -4.09 -30.29 17.66
C ALA A 576 -3.38 -31.23 16.67
N GLN A 577 -3.63 -31.10 15.36
CA GLN A 577 -2.92 -31.83 14.30
C GLN A 577 -1.72 -31.04 13.76
N GLY A 578 -1.44 -29.85 14.31
CA GLY A 578 -0.38 -28.96 13.86
C GLY A 578 -0.73 -28.15 12.61
N ARG A 579 -2.00 -28.14 12.17
CA ARG A 579 -2.41 -27.42 10.96
C ARG A 579 -2.57 -25.94 11.26
N LEU A 580 -2.02 -25.09 10.38
CA LEU A 580 -2.13 -23.64 10.49
C LEU A 580 -3.55 -23.14 10.18
N TRP A 581 -4.16 -22.45 11.15
CA TRP A 581 -5.49 -21.83 11.03
C TRP A 581 -5.41 -20.34 10.78
N SER A 582 -4.51 -19.66 11.48
CA SER A 582 -4.27 -18.25 11.32
C SER A 582 -2.87 -17.87 11.73
N GLN A 583 -2.40 -16.72 11.28
CA GLN A 583 -1.14 -16.14 11.68
C GLN A 583 -1.18 -14.63 11.62
N GLN A 584 -0.29 -14.00 12.38
CA GLN A 584 0.05 -12.59 12.21
C GLN A 584 1.56 -12.47 12.12
N ALA A 585 2.05 -11.96 10.99
CA ALA A 585 3.44 -11.56 10.84
C ALA A 585 3.55 -10.06 11.12
N ASP A 586 4.44 -9.69 12.03
CA ASP A 586 4.75 -8.31 12.35
C ASP A 586 6.12 -8.25 13.03
N LEU A 587 7.03 -7.45 12.49
CA LEU A 587 8.33 -7.25 13.12
C LEU A 587 8.28 -6.19 14.23
N GLY A 588 7.39 -5.20 14.10
CA GLY A 588 7.17 -4.12 15.07
C GLY A 588 8.34 -3.14 15.30
N PHE A 589 9.59 -3.63 15.25
CA PHE A 589 10.82 -2.90 15.53
C PHE A 589 11.88 -3.21 14.46
N MET A 590 12.16 -2.23 13.60
CA MET A 590 13.02 -2.40 12.43
C MET A 590 14.47 -2.81 12.80
N PRO A 591 15.10 -3.79 12.11
CA PRO A 591 16.45 -4.29 12.40
C PRO A 591 17.54 -3.23 12.39
N GLU A 592 17.40 -2.20 11.55
CA GLU A 592 18.30 -1.04 11.49
C GLU A 592 18.50 -0.35 12.86
N GLN A 593 17.47 -0.41 13.71
CA GLN A 593 17.45 0.23 15.02
C GLN A 593 17.99 -0.67 16.14
N TRP A 594 18.09 -1.98 15.90
CA TRP A 594 18.45 -3.00 16.89
C TRP A 594 19.84 -2.72 17.44
N ARG A 595 19.97 -2.70 18.78
CA ARG A 595 21.29 -2.84 19.41
C ARG A 595 21.23 -3.80 20.58
N PRO A 596 22.33 -4.54 20.83
CA PRO A 596 22.38 -5.55 21.87
C PRO A 596 21.92 -4.99 23.22
N GLY A 597 21.03 -5.74 23.88
CA GLY A 597 20.47 -5.39 25.18
C GLY A 597 19.16 -4.60 25.14
N ASP A 598 18.72 -4.09 23.99
CA ASP A 598 17.39 -3.47 23.89
C ASP A 598 16.31 -4.53 24.13
N THR A 599 15.34 -4.20 24.97
CA THR A 599 14.20 -5.07 25.28
C THR A 599 12.94 -4.55 24.62
N VAL A 600 12.22 -5.40 23.93
CA VAL A 600 11.08 -5.06 23.09
C VAL A 600 9.84 -5.75 23.63
N TYR A 601 8.80 -4.95 23.86
CA TYR A 601 7.44 -5.37 24.18
C TYR A 601 6.62 -5.23 22.91
N GLN A 602 6.07 -6.33 22.39
CA GLN A 602 5.40 -6.35 21.10
C GLN A 602 4.07 -7.11 21.17
N LEU A 603 2.99 -6.47 20.73
CA LEU A 603 1.66 -7.07 20.67
C LEU A 603 1.34 -7.62 19.27
N PHE A 604 1.18 -8.93 19.18
CA PHE A 604 0.61 -9.61 18.03
C PHE A 604 -0.91 -9.72 18.21
N SER A 605 -1.67 -9.37 17.17
CA SER A 605 -3.13 -9.48 17.14
C SER A 605 -3.51 -10.42 16.00
N ILE A 606 -3.66 -11.70 16.31
CA ILE A 606 -3.90 -12.77 15.33
C ILE A 606 -5.39 -12.77 14.97
N PRO A 607 -5.77 -12.47 13.71
CA PRO A 607 -7.17 -12.47 13.31
C PRO A 607 -7.72 -13.90 13.31
N LEU A 608 -8.93 -14.12 13.84
CA LEU A 608 -9.57 -15.42 13.78
C LEU A 608 -10.45 -15.52 12.52
N PRO A 609 -10.29 -16.55 11.68
CA PRO A 609 -11.09 -16.68 10.47
C PRO A 609 -12.56 -16.97 10.80
N GLU A 610 -13.47 -16.43 10.00
CA GLU A 610 -14.90 -16.73 10.13
C GLU A 610 -15.16 -18.24 10.07
N GLY A 611 -16.01 -18.72 10.97
CA GLY A 611 -16.36 -20.13 11.07
C GLY A 611 -15.30 -21.03 11.71
N ILE A 612 -14.23 -20.49 12.29
CA ILE A 612 -13.28 -21.32 13.05
C ILE A 612 -14.03 -22.12 14.15
N PRO A 613 -13.79 -23.45 14.28
CA PRO A 613 -14.40 -24.24 15.35
C PRO A 613 -13.94 -23.80 16.74
N ALA A 614 -14.81 -23.85 17.74
CA ALA A 614 -14.41 -23.72 19.14
C ALA A 614 -13.60 -24.96 19.58
N GLY A 615 -12.66 -24.78 20.50
CA GLY A 615 -11.79 -25.84 21.00
C GLY A 615 -10.38 -25.35 21.32
N SER A 616 -9.49 -26.30 21.61
CA SER A 616 -8.10 -26.03 21.98
C SER A 616 -7.20 -25.87 20.75
N TYR A 617 -6.46 -24.78 20.72
CA TYR A 617 -5.43 -24.47 19.73
C TYR A 617 -4.10 -24.18 20.43
N GLU A 618 -3.00 -24.18 19.68
CA GLU A 618 -1.68 -23.81 20.19
C GLU A 618 -1.15 -22.58 19.45
N ALA A 619 -0.61 -21.63 20.21
CA ALA A 619 0.12 -20.49 19.67
C ALA A 619 1.62 -20.81 19.60
N ARG A 620 2.24 -20.59 18.44
CA ARG A 620 3.67 -20.83 18.20
C ARG A 620 4.33 -19.59 17.63
N PHE A 621 5.48 -19.19 18.16
CA PHE A 621 6.27 -18.09 17.64
C PHE A 621 7.33 -18.60 16.67
N VAL A 622 7.42 -17.98 15.50
CA VAL A 622 8.36 -18.33 14.43
C VAL A 622 9.12 -17.09 14.01
N VAL A 623 10.43 -17.25 13.83
CA VAL A 623 11.29 -16.25 13.18
C VAL A 623 11.75 -16.85 11.87
N ALA A 624 11.61 -16.09 10.79
CA ALA A 624 12.11 -16.45 9.48
C ALA A 624 12.95 -15.32 8.89
N ASP A 625 13.78 -15.64 7.91
CA ASP A 625 14.44 -14.64 7.08
C ASP A 625 13.46 -14.00 6.07
N SER A 626 13.96 -13.07 5.25
CA SER A 626 13.17 -12.43 4.20
C SER A 626 12.70 -13.37 3.08
N ALA A 627 13.29 -14.56 2.97
CA ALA A 627 12.87 -15.61 2.04
C ALA A 627 11.86 -16.59 2.69
N ALA A 628 11.37 -16.28 3.89
CA ALA A 628 10.48 -17.11 4.68
C ALA A 628 11.10 -18.45 5.11
N VAL A 629 12.43 -18.54 5.17
CA VAL A 629 13.13 -19.70 5.73
C VAL A 629 13.11 -19.61 7.26
N PRO A 630 12.51 -20.59 7.96
CA PRO A 630 12.44 -20.60 9.42
C PRO A 630 13.82 -20.72 10.07
N MET A 631 14.01 -20.03 11.17
CA MET A 631 15.25 -20.02 11.94
C MET A 631 15.15 -20.95 13.15
N ALA A 632 16.24 -21.65 13.45
CA ALA A 632 16.27 -22.63 14.52
C ALA A 632 16.08 -21.98 15.90
N VAL A 633 15.31 -22.65 16.74
CA VAL A 633 15.12 -22.31 18.16
C VAL A 633 16.15 -23.01 18.99
N SER A 634 16.77 -22.28 19.91
CA SER A 634 17.62 -22.83 20.94
C SER A 634 17.02 -22.61 22.32
N VAL A 635 16.88 -23.68 23.11
CA VAL A 635 16.49 -23.63 24.53
C VAL A 635 17.63 -24.23 25.34
N ASP A 636 18.13 -23.50 26.33
CA ASP A 636 19.31 -23.90 27.13
C ASP A 636 20.52 -24.34 26.30
N GLY A 637 20.74 -23.69 25.14
CA GLY A 637 21.85 -23.98 24.23
C GLY A 637 21.67 -25.23 23.37
N LYS A 638 20.50 -25.87 23.37
CA LYS A 638 20.17 -27.04 22.52
C LYS A 638 19.14 -26.65 21.47
N SER A 639 19.26 -27.23 20.27
CA SER A 639 18.25 -27.07 19.22
C SER A 639 16.90 -27.63 19.67
N ALA A 640 15.83 -26.86 19.49
CA ALA A 640 14.47 -27.14 19.94
C ALA A 640 13.43 -26.99 18.81
N GLY A 641 13.85 -27.19 17.56
CA GLY A 641 13.01 -27.07 16.37
C GLY A 641 13.07 -25.69 15.74
N PHE A 642 12.02 -25.29 15.01
CA PHE A 642 11.94 -24.01 14.27
C PHE A 642 10.78 -23.11 14.70
N ALA A 643 10.03 -23.54 15.71
CA ALA A 643 8.96 -22.77 16.31
C ALA A 643 9.03 -22.87 17.83
N LEU A 644 8.84 -21.75 18.52
CA LEU A 644 8.77 -21.67 19.97
C LEU A 644 7.30 -21.82 20.42
N PRO A 645 6.91 -22.90 21.11
CA PRO A 645 5.56 -23.03 21.66
C PRO A 645 5.31 -21.97 22.74
N LEU A 646 4.27 -21.15 22.55
CA LEU A 646 3.85 -20.15 23.54
C LEU A 646 2.79 -20.72 24.50
N GLY A 647 2.09 -21.77 24.09
CA GLY A 647 1.10 -22.48 24.90
C GLY A 647 -0.24 -22.66 24.21
N SER A 648 -1.17 -23.31 24.91
CA SER A 648 -2.52 -23.58 24.40
C SER A 648 -3.50 -22.44 24.71
N VAL A 649 -4.45 -22.22 23.80
CA VAL A 649 -5.55 -21.27 23.92
C VAL A 649 -6.88 -21.94 23.58
N GLU A 650 -7.88 -21.72 24.41
CA GLU A 650 -9.23 -22.24 24.19
C GLU A 650 -10.09 -21.21 23.44
N LEU A 651 -10.48 -21.52 22.20
CA LEU A 651 -11.49 -20.73 21.49
C LEU A 651 -12.87 -21.11 22.00
N SER A 652 -13.56 -20.17 22.64
CA SER A 652 -14.87 -20.41 23.25
C SER A 652 -16.01 -20.47 22.22
N SER A 653 -17.17 -20.99 22.61
CA SER A 653 -18.38 -20.95 21.77
C SER A 653 -18.91 -19.53 21.54
N ALA A 654 -18.59 -18.59 22.43
CA ALA A 654 -18.91 -17.17 22.26
C ALA A 654 -18.22 -16.58 21.03
N GLY A 655 -18.88 -15.60 20.38
CA GLY A 655 -18.38 -15.02 19.13
C GLY A 655 -18.59 -15.90 17.90
N ALA A 656 -19.51 -16.87 17.97
CA ALA A 656 -19.91 -17.71 16.84
C ALA A 656 -20.31 -16.85 15.63
N THR A 657 -19.91 -17.28 14.43
CA THR A 657 -20.29 -16.60 13.18
C THR A 657 -21.75 -16.94 12.84
N LEU A 658 -22.70 -16.09 13.21
CA LEU A 658 -24.13 -16.30 12.93
C LEU A 658 -24.56 -15.59 11.63
N ARG A 659 -25.23 -16.30 10.72
CA ARG A 659 -25.85 -15.73 9.52
C ARG A 659 -27.27 -16.25 9.32
N PRO A 660 -28.13 -15.51 8.58
CA PRO A 660 -29.37 -16.08 8.08
C PRO A 660 -29.11 -17.35 7.24
N PRO A 661 -30.03 -18.32 7.20
CA PRO A 661 -29.88 -19.53 6.38
C PRO A 661 -29.57 -19.21 4.93
N GLN A 662 -28.46 -19.74 4.42
CA GLN A 662 -28.03 -19.61 3.03
C GLN A 662 -28.48 -20.82 2.18
N PRO A 663 -28.63 -20.69 0.85
CA PRO A 663 -28.87 -21.85 0.01
C PRO A 663 -27.67 -22.81 0.06
N GLY A 664 -27.94 -24.12 0.18
CA GLY A 664 -26.92 -25.16 0.28
C GLY A 664 -27.52 -26.57 0.20
N GLY A 665 -26.66 -27.58 0.32
CA GLY A 665 -27.09 -28.98 0.43
C GLY A 665 -27.67 -29.24 1.82
N ALA A 666 -28.98 -29.41 1.93
CA ALA A 666 -29.64 -29.68 3.21
C ALA A 666 -29.40 -31.13 3.66
N PHE A 667 -29.18 -31.28 4.96
CA PHE A 667 -29.13 -32.54 5.70
C PHE A 667 -30.15 -32.45 6.84
N GLY A 668 -31.33 -32.98 6.55
CA GLY A 668 -32.46 -32.94 7.47
C GLY A 668 -32.99 -31.52 7.66
N ALA A 669 -33.40 -31.21 8.90
CA ALA A 669 -33.98 -29.91 9.26
C ALA A 669 -33.02 -29.02 10.08
N GLU A 670 -31.82 -29.53 10.39
CA GLU A 670 -30.87 -28.95 11.34
C GLU A 670 -29.61 -28.42 10.64
N LEU A 671 -29.12 -29.09 9.60
CA LEU A 671 -27.83 -28.79 8.99
C LEU A 671 -27.94 -28.51 7.50
N GLN A 672 -27.04 -27.66 7.01
CA GLN A 672 -26.84 -27.47 5.59
C GLN A 672 -25.37 -27.22 5.27
N LEU A 673 -24.90 -27.79 4.17
CA LEU A 673 -23.57 -27.55 3.62
C LEU A 673 -23.68 -26.37 2.64
N THR A 674 -23.04 -25.25 2.94
CA THR A 674 -23.14 -24.01 2.16
C THR A 674 -21.99 -23.85 1.18
N ARG A 675 -20.81 -24.37 1.51
CA ARG A 675 -19.63 -24.31 0.65
C ARG A 675 -18.76 -25.55 0.79
N TRP A 676 -18.25 -26.02 -0.34
CA TRP A 676 -17.28 -27.10 -0.44
C TRP A 676 -16.34 -26.83 -1.62
N PRO A 677 -15.17 -27.49 -1.69
CA PRO A 677 -14.27 -27.34 -2.82
C PRO A 677 -14.95 -27.79 -4.12
N GLN A 678 -14.80 -27.01 -5.20
CA GLN A 678 -15.24 -27.41 -6.53
C GLN A 678 -14.08 -28.13 -7.22
N TRP A 679 -14.14 -29.47 -7.29
CA TRP A 679 -13.13 -30.25 -8.01
C TRP A 679 -13.49 -30.28 -9.50
N ALA A 680 -12.92 -29.36 -10.27
CA ALA A 680 -12.78 -29.56 -11.70
C ALA A 680 -11.43 -30.26 -11.91
N ASP A 681 -11.47 -31.57 -12.15
CA ASP A 681 -10.32 -32.39 -12.57
C ASP A 681 -9.09 -32.36 -11.62
N LEU A 682 -9.31 -32.52 -10.31
CA LEU A 682 -8.20 -32.72 -9.37
C LEU A 682 -7.69 -34.16 -9.47
N ALA A 683 -6.48 -34.34 -9.98
CA ALA A 683 -5.71 -35.58 -9.88
C ALA A 683 -5.06 -35.67 -8.50
N LEU A 684 -5.63 -36.46 -7.60
CA LEU A 684 -5.04 -36.71 -6.29
C LEU A 684 -3.92 -37.76 -6.43
N ALA A 685 -2.69 -37.34 -6.12
CA ALA A 685 -1.49 -38.18 -6.05
C ALA A 685 -1.04 -38.45 -4.59
N ALA A 686 -1.72 -37.84 -3.61
CA ALA A 686 -1.42 -37.96 -2.19
C ALA A 686 -2.18 -39.15 -1.54
N PRO A 687 -1.64 -39.74 -0.47
CA PRO A 687 -2.30 -40.81 0.29
C PRO A 687 -3.46 -40.32 1.14
N THR A 688 -3.63 -39.00 1.26
CA THR A 688 -4.65 -38.35 2.08
C THR A 688 -5.45 -37.36 1.24
N LEU A 689 -6.70 -37.14 1.65
CA LEU A 689 -7.58 -36.11 1.11
C LEU A 689 -7.96 -35.15 2.23
N ASP A 690 -7.44 -33.93 2.15
CA ASP A 690 -7.81 -32.84 3.03
C ASP A 690 -9.04 -32.10 2.51
N LEU A 691 -10.07 -31.99 3.35
CA LEU A 691 -11.32 -31.32 3.03
C LEU A 691 -11.65 -30.25 4.07
N GLU A 692 -11.86 -29.03 3.61
CA GLU A 692 -12.50 -27.98 4.40
C GLU A 692 -13.93 -27.80 3.89
N LEU A 693 -14.91 -27.93 4.79
CA LEU A 693 -16.33 -27.82 4.46
C LEU A 693 -16.95 -26.70 5.29
N GLU A 694 -17.74 -25.84 4.66
CA GLU A 694 -18.51 -24.82 5.38
C GLU A 694 -19.92 -25.34 5.63
N TRP A 695 -20.24 -25.49 6.90
CA TRP A 695 -21.53 -25.90 7.38
C TRP A 695 -22.26 -24.73 8.01
N GLN A 696 -23.59 -24.74 7.90
CA GLN A 696 -24.47 -23.88 8.65
C GLN A 696 -25.49 -24.72 9.44
N ALA A 697 -25.61 -24.46 10.73
CA ALA A 697 -26.72 -24.95 11.53
C ALA A 697 -27.97 -24.12 11.22
N VAL A 698 -28.95 -24.68 10.53
CA VAL A 698 -30.24 -24.02 10.28
C VAL A 698 -31.00 -23.84 11.59
N ARG A 699 -30.89 -24.84 12.47
CA ARG A 699 -31.36 -24.86 13.86
C ARG A 699 -30.29 -25.52 14.72
N GLN A 700 -30.32 -25.29 16.03
CA GLN A 700 -29.38 -25.93 16.95
C GLN A 700 -29.50 -27.46 16.84
N PRO A 701 -28.40 -28.17 16.53
CA PRO A 701 -28.45 -29.62 16.38
C PRO A 701 -28.76 -30.32 17.71
N ALA A 702 -29.59 -31.37 17.67
CA ALA A 702 -30.01 -32.07 18.89
C ALA A 702 -28.96 -33.07 19.43
N ARG A 703 -27.98 -33.44 18.60
CA ARG A 703 -26.96 -34.45 18.88
C ARG A 703 -25.69 -34.21 18.09
N ASP A 704 -24.68 -35.00 18.39
CA ASP A 704 -23.43 -35.01 17.63
C ASP A 704 -23.55 -35.87 16.37
N TYR A 705 -23.25 -35.25 15.23
CA TYR A 705 -23.35 -35.89 13.92
C TYR A 705 -21.99 -36.38 13.44
N MET A 706 -22.02 -37.50 12.71
CA MET A 706 -20.87 -38.04 11.99
C MET A 706 -20.99 -37.69 10.51
N LEU A 707 -19.88 -37.23 9.93
CA LEU A 707 -19.70 -37.06 8.51
C LEU A 707 -19.23 -38.38 7.89
N GLN A 708 -19.87 -38.81 6.81
CA GLN A 708 -19.39 -39.92 6.00
C GLN A 708 -19.11 -39.46 4.58
N LEU A 709 -17.88 -39.69 4.11
CA LEU A 709 -17.48 -39.54 2.72
C LEU A 709 -17.43 -40.93 2.07
N SER A 710 -18.11 -41.10 0.94
CA SER A 710 -18.06 -42.33 0.13
C SER A 710 -17.57 -42.00 -1.27
N LEU A 711 -16.59 -42.77 -1.75
CA LEU A 711 -16.05 -42.67 -3.11
C LEU A 711 -16.63 -43.83 -3.93
N VAL A 712 -17.42 -43.50 -4.95
CA VAL A 712 -18.18 -44.47 -5.75
C VAL A 712 -17.58 -44.58 -7.14
N ASP A 713 -17.28 -45.80 -7.59
CA ASP A 713 -16.72 -46.05 -8.91
C ASP A 713 -17.76 -45.92 -10.05
N ALA A 714 -17.31 -46.06 -11.30
CA ALA A 714 -18.19 -45.98 -12.47
C ALA A 714 -19.27 -47.09 -12.54
N SER A 715 -19.13 -48.18 -11.78
CA SER A 715 -20.13 -49.24 -11.68
C SER A 715 -21.22 -48.94 -10.66
N GLY A 716 -21.06 -47.88 -9.86
CA GLY A 716 -21.95 -47.53 -8.76
C GLY A 716 -21.60 -48.23 -7.44
N ALA A 717 -20.46 -48.94 -7.37
CA ALA A 717 -19.99 -49.58 -6.14
C ALA A 717 -19.19 -48.60 -5.29
N VAL A 718 -19.36 -48.66 -3.96
CA VAL A 718 -18.56 -47.87 -3.01
C VAL A 718 -17.16 -48.46 -2.96
N ALA A 719 -16.19 -47.79 -3.58
CA ALA A 719 -14.79 -48.21 -3.63
C ALA A 719 -14.05 -47.85 -2.33
N TRP A 720 -14.45 -46.77 -1.66
CA TRP A 720 -13.88 -46.36 -0.38
C TRP A 720 -14.89 -45.58 0.47
N ARG A 721 -14.75 -45.65 1.80
CA ARG A 721 -15.57 -44.94 2.77
C ARG A 721 -14.75 -44.47 3.97
N GLY A 722 -14.91 -43.21 4.35
CA GLY A 722 -14.34 -42.62 5.57
C GLY A 722 -15.40 -41.95 6.42
N ILE A 723 -15.27 -42.05 7.75
CA ILE A 723 -16.20 -41.47 8.71
C ILE A 723 -15.41 -40.62 9.71
N GLN A 724 -15.85 -39.38 9.94
CA GLN A 724 -15.27 -38.48 10.94
C GLN A 724 -16.36 -37.71 11.70
N PRO A 725 -16.12 -37.22 12.93
CA PRO A 725 -17.06 -36.33 13.60
C PRO A 725 -17.28 -35.07 12.77
N LEU A 726 -18.53 -34.70 12.48
CA LEU A 726 -18.84 -33.55 11.63
C LEU A 726 -18.26 -32.25 12.20
N GLY A 727 -18.21 -32.13 13.52
CA GLY A 727 -17.66 -30.97 14.22
C GLY A 727 -16.13 -30.80 14.18
N ALA A 728 -15.37 -31.83 13.77
CA ALA A 728 -13.89 -31.86 13.77
C ALA A 728 -13.23 -31.24 15.04
N GLY A 729 -13.81 -31.50 16.23
CA GLY A 729 -13.36 -30.94 17.51
C GLY A 729 -14.40 -30.06 18.22
N HIS A 730 -15.33 -29.45 17.46
CA HIS A 730 -16.47 -28.70 18.01
C HIS A 730 -17.78 -29.46 17.82
N ALA A 731 -18.18 -30.21 18.85
CA ALA A 731 -19.40 -31.03 18.88
C ALA A 731 -20.63 -30.33 18.27
N THR A 732 -21.33 -30.97 17.33
CA THR A 732 -22.41 -30.32 16.58
C THR A 732 -23.60 -29.98 17.47
N SER A 733 -23.82 -30.71 18.56
CA SER A 733 -24.83 -30.38 19.57
C SER A 733 -24.62 -29.01 20.25
N HIS A 734 -23.39 -28.47 20.18
CA HIS A 734 -23.04 -27.16 20.69
C HIS A 734 -23.20 -26.03 19.66
N TRP A 735 -23.49 -26.35 18.39
CA TRP A 735 -23.66 -25.35 17.35
C TRP A 735 -24.95 -24.57 17.55
N LEU A 736 -24.90 -23.25 17.39
CA LEU A 736 -26.03 -22.36 17.55
C LEU A 736 -26.87 -22.29 16.26
N ALA A 737 -28.15 -21.97 16.38
CA ALA A 737 -28.98 -21.71 15.21
C ALA A 737 -28.44 -20.51 14.41
N GLY A 738 -28.25 -20.71 13.11
CA GLY A 738 -27.63 -19.77 12.18
C GLY A 738 -26.10 -19.80 12.15
N GLU A 739 -25.45 -20.60 13.01
CA GLU A 739 -23.99 -20.65 13.10
C GLU A 739 -23.34 -21.26 11.86
N ILE A 740 -22.27 -20.63 11.40
CA ILE A 740 -21.36 -21.13 10.37
C ILE A 740 -20.12 -21.72 11.05
N VAL A 741 -19.76 -22.94 10.68
CA VAL A 741 -18.56 -23.64 11.14
C VAL A 741 -17.84 -24.23 9.94
N ARG A 742 -16.50 -24.11 9.92
CA ARG A 742 -15.62 -24.56 8.83
C ARG A 742 -14.65 -25.66 9.26
N PRO A 743 -15.13 -26.84 9.71
CA PRO A 743 -14.27 -27.95 10.09
C PRO A 743 -13.34 -28.40 8.94
N ARG A 744 -12.14 -28.87 9.31
CA ARG A 744 -11.14 -29.46 8.41
C ARG A 744 -10.95 -30.94 8.72
N TYR A 745 -11.11 -31.76 7.69
CA TYR A 745 -11.01 -33.22 7.74
C TYR A 745 -9.81 -33.69 6.94
N THR A 746 -9.18 -34.78 7.38
CA THR A 746 -8.07 -35.43 6.67
C THR A 746 -8.42 -36.91 6.54
N PHE A 747 -8.66 -37.39 5.33
CA PHE A 747 -9.06 -38.78 5.05
C PHE A 747 -7.92 -39.58 4.43
N GLU A 748 -7.57 -40.74 4.97
CA GLU A 748 -6.56 -41.63 4.40
C GLU A 748 -7.14 -42.49 3.26
N LEU A 749 -6.54 -42.37 2.08
CA LEU A 749 -6.92 -43.01 0.81
C LEU A 749 -5.86 -43.99 0.29
N ALA A 750 -4.86 -44.38 1.11
CA ALA A 750 -3.69 -45.15 0.67
C ALA A 750 -4.01 -46.46 -0.08
N ASP A 751 -5.15 -47.09 0.23
CA ASP A 751 -5.64 -48.35 -0.35
C ASP A 751 -6.60 -48.16 -1.54
N LEU A 752 -6.92 -46.93 -1.93
CA LEU A 752 -7.82 -46.65 -3.03
C LEU A 752 -7.11 -46.82 -4.38
N ALA A 753 -7.67 -47.67 -5.23
CA ALA A 753 -7.14 -47.88 -6.56
C ALA A 753 -7.18 -46.57 -7.39
N PRO A 754 -6.28 -46.41 -8.36
CA PRO A 754 -6.39 -45.32 -9.33
C PRO A 754 -7.69 -45.41 -10.13
N GLY A 755 -8.36 -44.28 -10.34
CA GLY A 755 -9.64 -44.23 -11.04
C GLY A 755 -10.38 -42.92 -10.85
N SER A 756 -11.50 -42.79 -11.54
CA SER A 756 -12.43 -41.68 -11.39
C SER A 756 -13.58 -42.10 -10.46
N TYR A 757 -13.80 -41.34 -9.40
CA TYR A 757 -14.76 -41.63 -8.35
C TYR A 757 -15.74 -40.47 -8.16
N GLN A 758 -17.03 -40.77 -8.00
CA GLN A 758 -17.99 -39.78 -7.51
C GLN A 758 -17.86 -39.69 -5.99
N ALA A 759 -17.57 -38.49 -5.46
CA ALA A 759 -17.53 -38.29 -4.02
C ALA A 759 -18.90 -37.87 -3.49
N LEU A 760 -19.43 -38.70 -2.61
CA LEU A 760 -20.75 -38.58 -2.01
C LEU A 760 -20.62 -38.35 -0.51
N LEU A 761 -21.36 -37.37 -0.02
CA LEU A 761 -21.33 -36.96 1.38
C LEU A 761 -22.69 -37.25 2.02
N SER A 762 -22.67 -37.90 3.18
CA SER A 762 -23.86 -38.15 4.02
C SER A 762 -23.57 -37.80 5.48
N VAL A 763 -24.62 -37.45 6.22
CA VAL A 763 -24.52 -37.02 7.62
C VAL A 763 -25.41 -37.90 8.50
N GLY A 764 -24.83 -38.59 9.47
CA GLY A 764 -25.55 -39.49 10.38
C GLY A 764 -26.31 -40.62 9.67
N GLU A 765 -27.52 -40.92 10.13
CA GLU A 765 -28.45 -41.93 9.56
C GLU A 765 -29.40 -41.34 8.51
N GLU A 766 -29.16 -40.10 8.05
CA GLU A 766 -30.06 -39.45 7.10
C GLU A 766 -29.91 -40.04 5.70
N GLU A 767 -31.02 -40.24 4.98
CA GLU A 767 -31.03 -40.77 3.62
C GLU A 767 -30.49 -39.77 2.58
N GLN A 768 -30.28 -38.51 2.95
CA GLN A 768 -29.81 -37.46 2.05
C GLN A 768 -28.31 -37.63 1.76
N VAL A 769 -28.00 -37.74 0.48
CA VAL A 769 -26.64 -37.83 -0.04
C VAL A 769 -26.40 -36.68 -0.99
N LEU A 770 -25.33 -35.92 -0.75
CA LEU A 770 -24.90 -34.83 -1.61
C LEU A 770 -23.69 -35.25 -2.44
N SER A 771 -23.73 -35.06 -3.75
CA SER A 771 -22.54 -35.21 -4.59
C SER A 771 -21.68 -33.95 -4.50
N LEU A 772 -20.42 -34.13 -4.13
CA LEU A 772 -19.42 -33.06 -4.12
C LEU A 772 -18.74 -32.89 -5.49
N GLY A 773 -18.88 -33.89 -6.37
CA GLY A 773 -18.26 -33.92 -7.70
C GLY A 773 -17.41 -35.16 -7.94
N THR A 774 -16.65 -35.14 -9.03
CA THR A 774 -15.77 -36.24 -9.44
C THR A 774 -14.36 -36.03 -8.90
N LEU A 775 -13.83 -37.00 -8.16
CA LEU A 775 -12.44 -37.08 -7.73
C LEU A 775 -11.68 -38.03 -8.65
N VAL A 776 -10.56 -37.59 -9.24
CA VAL A 776 -9.69 -38.46 -10.04
C VAL A 776 -8.48 -38.84 -9.18
N VAL A 777 -8.36 -40.13 -8.87
CA VAL A 777 -7.20 -40.69 -8.18
C VAL A 777 -6.24 -41.20 -9.25
N SER A 778 -5.06 -40.61 -9.33
CA SER A 778 -4.09 -40.98 -10.36
C SER A 778 -3.31 -42.23 -9.96
N ALA A 779 -2.93 -43.02 -10.96
CA ALA A 779 -2.00 -44.12 -10.76
C ALA A 779 -0.62 -43.54 -10.56
N ASN A 780 -0.24 -43.33 -9.31
CA ASN A 780 1.17 -43.24 -8.98
C ASN A 780 1.81 -44.54 -9.49
N LEU A 781 2.68 -44.46 -10.50
CA LEU A 781 3.55 -45.57 -10.89
C LEU A 781 4.46 -45.86 -9.68
N ARG A 782 3.96 -46.68 -8.76
CA ARG A 782 4.72 -47.15 -7.60
C ARG A 782 5.79 -48.10 -8.15
N SER A 783 7.06 -47.77 -7.92
CA SER A 783 8.18 -48.62 -8.28
C SER A 783 8.78 -49.20 -7.01
N PHE A 784 9.00 -50.51 -6.98
CA PHE A 784 9.77 -51.18 -5.93
C PHE A 784 11.13 -51.65 -6.45
N VAL A 785 11.40 -51.35 -7.73
CA VAL A 785 12.64 -51.71 -8.39
C VAL A 785 13.65 -50.62 -8.09
N VAL A 786 14.77 -51.00 -7.48
CA VAL A 786 15.92 -50.13 -7.29
C VAL A 786 16.56 -49.90 -8.67
N PRO A 787 16.59 -48.65 -9.18
CA PRO A 787 17.24 -48.35 -10.46
C PRO A 787 18.77 -48.43 -10.33
N GLU A 788 19.46 -48.54 -11.47
CA GLU A 788 20.90 -48.24 -11.50
C GLU A 788 21.10 -46.74 -11.22
N MET A 789 22.13 -46.42 -10.43
CA MET A 789 22.47 -45.07 -9.99
C MET A 789 23.98 -44.88 -10.06
N GLU A 790 24.43 -43.66 -10.35
CA GLU A 790 25.84 -43.30 -10.52
C GLU A 790 26.61 -43.35 -9.20
N HIS A 791 25.98 -42.85 -8.13
CA HIS A 791 26.57 -42.80 -6.79
C HIS A 791 25.66 -43.44 -5.75
N THR A 792 26.16 -44.44 -5.02
CA THR A 792 25.47 -45.04 -3.88
C THR A 792 25.73 -44.24 -2.60
N VAL A 793 24.75 -44.20 -1.70
CA VAL A 793 24.83 -43.46 -0.43
C VAL A 793 24.42 -44.32 0.76
N GLY A 794 23.23 -44.93 0.76
CA GLY A 794 22.73 -45.76 1.86
C GLY A 794 22.52 -45.03 3.20
N ALA A 795 22.16 -43.75 3.18
CA ALA A 795 21.95 -42.96 4.39
C ALA A 795 20.51 -43.08 4.91
N LEU A 796 20.32 -43.19 6.22
CA LEU A 796 19.00 -43.31 6.84
C LEU A 796 18.54 -41.97 7.41
N LEU A 797 17.38 -41.47 6.99
CA LEU A 797 16.79 -40.22 7.45
C LEU A 797 15.47 -40.49 8.18
N GLY A 798 15.30 -39.87 9.36
CA GLY A 798 14.09 -40.01 10.18
C GLY A 798 13.84 -41.42 10.72
N GLY A 799 14.79 -42.35 10.54
CA GLY A 799 14.64 -43.77 10.87
C GLY A 799 13.67 -44.55 9.96
N THR A 800 13.11 -43.90 8.93
CA THR A 800 12.00 -44.45 8.12
C THR A 800 12.29 -44.45 6.62
N VAL A 801 13.22 -43.60 6.16
CA VAL A 801 13.54 -43.42 4.74
C VAL A 801 15.04 -43.55 4.53
N GLU A 802 15.43 -44.33 3.53
CA GLU A 802 16.81 -44.51 3.11
C GLU A 802 17.07 -43.74 1.80
N LEU A 803 18.11 -42.91 1.78
CA LEU A 803 18.68 -42.36 0.55
C LEU A 803 19.60 -43.42 -0.06
N LEU A 804 19.13 -44.09 -1.12
CA LEU A 804 19.87 -45.15 -1.81
C LEU A 804 21.10 -44.59 -2.53
N GLY A 805 20.94 -43.46 -3.22
CA GLY A 805 21.98 -42.84 -4.04
C GLY A 805 21.49 -41.64 -4.84
N TYR A 806 22.34 -41.13 -5.72
CA TYR A 806 22.03 -39.98 -6.57
C TYR A 806 22.80 -40.00 -7.91
N ASP A 807 22.26 -39.25 -8.88
CA ASP A 807 22.89 -38.92 -10.17
C ASP A 807 23.02 -37.40 -10.32
N LEU A 808 24.05 -36.94 -11.03
CA LEU A 808 24.27 -35.53 -11.33
C LEU A 808 24.33 -35.28 -12.84
N SER A 809 23.82 -34.13 -13.29
CA SER A 809 24.08 -33.68 -14.66
C SER A 809 25.57 -33.37 -14.85
N PRO A 810 26.20 -33.74 -15.98
CA PRO A 810 27.58 -33.40 -16.25
C PRO A 810 27.77 -31.89 -16.46
N GLU A 811 28.88 -31.35 -15.93
CA GLU A 811 29.41 -30.00 -16.18
C GLU A 811 28.46 -28.82 -15.85
N PRO A 812 28.29 -28.46 -14.56
CA PRO A 812 27.56 -27.25 -14.19
C PRO A 812 28.33 -25.99 -14.60
N SER A 813 27.58 -24.93 -14.96
CA SER A 813 28.14 -23.63 -15.34
C SER A 813 27.37 -22.49 -14.67
N ALA A 814 28.06 -21.39 -14.37
CA ALA A 814 27.41 -20.19 -13.82
C ALA A 814 26.32 -19.69 -14.79
N GLY A 815 25.12 -19.42 -14.28
CA GLY A 815 23.95 -19.03 -15.08
C GLY A 815 23.20 -20.19 -15.75
N GLY A 816 23.63 -21.44 -15.55
CA GLY A 816 22.97 -22.65 -16.04
C GLY A 816 22.26 -23.45 -14.95
N ASP A 817 21.81 -24.64 -15.30
CA ASP A 817 21.07 -25.54 -14.41
C ASP A 817 21.94 -26.73 -13.98
N LEU A 818 21.85 -27.10 -12.70
CA LEU A 818 22.41 -28.34 -12.17
C LEU A 818 21.27 -29.29 -11.79
N SER A 819 21.12 -30.39 -12.53
CA SER A 819 20.11 -31.42 -12.21
C SER A 819 20.70 -32.43 -11.23
N VAL A 820 19.97 -32.68 -10.15
CA VAL A 820 20.28 -33.67 -9.13
C VAL A 820 19.12 -34.66 -9.07
N THR A 821 19.37 -35.93 -9.35
CA THR A 821 18.36 -36.99 -9.18
C THR A 821 18.69 -37.78 -7.93
N LEU A 822 17.76 -37.84 -6.99
CA LEU A 822 17.88 -38.58 -5.74
C LEU A 822 17.03 -39.85 -5.80
N TYR A 823 17.54 -40.93 -5.25
CA TYR A 823 16.84 -42.22 -5.18
C TYR A 823 16.55 -42.57 -3.73
N TRP A 824 15.27 -42.57 -3.36
CA TRP A 824 14.84 -42.85 -2.00
C TRP A 824 14.19 -44.23 -1.91
N ARG A 825 14.31 -44.89 -0.75
CA ARG A 825 13.55 -46.08 -0.38
C ARG A 825 12.85 -45.88 0.95
N ALA A 826 11.54 -46.09 1.00
CA ALA A 826 10.84 -46.15 2.28
C ALA A 826 11.12 -47.51 2.95
N LEU A 827 11.65 -47.48 4.17
CA LEU A 827 11.84 -48.70 4.99
C LEU A 827 10.57 -49.05 5.78
N GLN A 828 9.71 -48.07 5.98
CA GLN A 828 8.35 -48.20 6.50
C GLN A 828 7.54 -47.00 5.99
N ALA A 829 6.20 -47.08 6.05
CA ALA A 829 5.35 -45.96 5.68
C ALA A 829 5.71 -44.72 6.53
N PRO A 830 6.23 -43.62 5.93
CA PRO A 830 6.64 -42.45 6.68
C PRO A 830 5.41 -41.77 7.31
N LEU A 831 5.50 -41.43 8.59
CA LEU A 831 4.37 -40.93 9.37
C LEU A 831 4.04 -39.44 9.13
N SER A 832 4.89 -38.71 8.40
CA SER A 832 4.68 -37.28 8.16
C SER A 832 5.11 -36.81 6.77
N GLU A 833 4.54 -35.66 6.36
CA GLU A 833 4.90 -34.99 5.12
C GLU A 833 6.22 -34.27 5.28
N ALA A 834 7.21 -34.65 4.49
CA ALA A 834 8.51 -34.03 4.46
C ALA A 834 8.81 -33.42 3.10
N LYS A 835 9.55 -32.31 3.12
CA LYS A 835 10.18 -31.71 1.96
C LYS A 835 11.65 -32.10 1.93
N VAL A 836 12.13 -32.41 0.73
CA VAL A 836 13.55 -32.57 0.44
C VAL A 836 14.11 -31.18 0.18
N PHE A 837 15.25 -30.88 0.80
CA PHE A 837 16.07 -29.75 0.41
C PHE A 837 17.37 -30.22 -0.20
N VAL A 838 17.80 -29.54 -1.27
CA VAL A 838 19.14 -29.67 -1.85
C VAL A 838 19.77 -28.29 -1.87
N HIS A 839 20.88 -28.12 -1.18
CA HIS A 839 21.60 -26.84 -1.07
C HIS A 839 22.97 -26.97 -1.73
N MET A 840 23.34 -25.99 -2.54
CA MET A 840 24.71 -25.78 -3.00
C MET A 840 25.36 -24.69 -2.14
N VAL A 841 26.41 -25.05 -1.41
CA VAL A 841 27.07 -24.15 -0.44
C VAL A 841 28.56 -23.97 -0.74
N ASP A 842 29.11 -22.81 -0.39
CA ASP A 842 30.55 -22.58 -0.44
C ASP A 842 31.28 -23.05 0.84
N ALA A 843 32.60 -22.85 0.88
CA ALA A 843 33.44 -23.22 2.02
C ALA A 843 33.12 -22.47 3.34
N SER A 844 32.41 -21.33 3.27
CA SER A 844 31.92 -20.59 4.45
C SER A 844 30.58 -21.13 4.97
N GLY A 845 29.93 -22.01 4.19
CA GLY A 845 28.59 -22.54 4.48
C GLY A 845 27.46 -21.68 3.92
N ALA A 846 27.77 -20.62 3.17
CA ALA A 846 26.76 -19.77 2.52
C ALA A 846 26.10 -20.52 1.36
N ILE A 847 24.77 -20.44 1.27
CA ILE A 847 23.98 -21.10 0.23
C ILE A 847 23.93 -20.20 -1.01
N HIS A 848 24.31 -20.75 -2.17
CA HIS A 848 24.33 -20.04 -3.45
C HIS A 848 23.20 -20.46 -4.39
N SER A 849 22.69 -21.68 -4.23
CA SER A 849 21.49 -22.16 -4.91
C SER A 849 20.83 -23.23 -4.05
N GLN A 850 19.50 -23.26 -4.01
CA GLN A 850 18.76 -24.26 -3.27
C GLN A 850 17.42 -24.60 -3.92
N VAL A 851 16.91 -25.76 -3.57
CA VAL A 851 15.54 -26.17 -3.88
C VAL A 851 14.95 -26.91 -2.70
N ASP A 852 13.70 -26.59 -2.40
CA ASP A 852 12.87 -27.20 -1.37
C ASP A 852 11.58 -27.69 -2.02
N ALA A 853 11.40 -29.01 -2.09
CA ALA A 853 10.24 -29.57 -2.77
C ALA A 853 9.71 -30.82 -2.06
N VAL A 854 8.41 -31.03 -2.23
CA VAL A 854 7.84 -32.37 -2.04
C VAL A 854 8.46 -33.29 -3.11
N PRO A 855 8.90 -34.51 -2.75
CA PRO A 855 9.61 -35.38 -3.67
C PRO A 855 8.88 -35.63 -5.00
N ALA A 856 9.68 -35.91 -6.02
CA ALA A 856 9.28 -36.14 -7.40
C ALA A 856 8.44 -34.99 -7.97
N GLN A 857 9.00 -33.78 -7.93
CA GLN A 857 8.37 -32.56 -8.47
C GLN A 857 6.96 -32.31 -7.92
N TRP A 858 6.81 -32.38 -6.59
CA TRP A 858 5.55 -32.22 -5.88
C TRP A 858 4.51 -33.32 -6.07
N GLN A 859 4.88 -34.44 -6.69
CA GLN A 859 3.92 -35.50 -7.01
C GLN A 859 3.93 -36.63 -5.98
N ARG A 860 5.00 -36.78 -5.17
CA ARG A 860 5.17 -37.91 -4.25
C ARG A 860 5.44 -37.45 -2.80
N PRO A 861 4.44 -36.92 -2.08
CA PRO A 861 4.53 -36.69 -0.63
C PRO A 861 5.04 -37.92 0.11
N THR A 862 5.98 -37.73 1.04
CA THR A 862 6.60 -38.82 1.81
C THR A 862 5.59 -39.61 2.63
N SER A 863 4.52 -38.97 3.10
CA SER A 863 3.39 -39.62 3.79
C SER A 863 2.75 -40.74 2.96
N GLY A 864 2.91 -40.71 1.63
CA GLY A 864 2.29 -41.67 0.71
C GLY A 864 3.20 -42.78 0.22
N TRP A 865 4.41 -42.88 0.77
CA TRP A 865 5.37 -43.90 0.39
C TRP A 865 5.08 -45.21 1.13
N LEU A 866 5.12 -46.34 0.41
CA LEU A 866 4.94 -47.65 1.02
C LEU A 866 6.27 -48.27 1.44
N GLU A 867 6.23 -49.18 2.42
CA GLU A 867 7.40 -50.01 2.77
C GLU A 867 7.96 -50.71 1.52
N GLY A 868 9.27 -50.54 1.30
CA GLY A 868 10.01 -51.06 0.16
C GLY A 868 9.89 -50.23 -1.12
N GLU A 869 9.05 -49.20 -1.16
CA GLU A 869 8.86 -48.37 -2.35
C GLU A 869 10.09 -47.51 -2.64
N VAL A 870 10.44 -47.42 -3.92
CA VAL A 870 11.56 -46.64 -4.44
C VAL A 870 11.05 -45.42 -5.20
N ILE A 871 11.56 -44.24 -4.85
CA ILE A 871 11.15 -42.95 -5.42
C ILE A 871 12.34 -42.32 -6.13
N THR A 872 12.17 -42.06 -7.43
CA THR A 872 13.07 -41.24 -8.23
C THR A 872 12.64 -39.79 -8.11
N ASP A 873 13.54 -38.95 -7.59
CA ASP A 873 13.24 -37.60 -7.17
C ASP A 873 14.21 -36.60 -7.83
N GLN A 874 13.74 -35.92 -8.88
CA GLN A 874 14.56 -35.01 -9.68
C GLN A 874 14.41 -33.56 -9.22
N HIS A 875 15.54 -32.92 -8.96
CA HIS A 875 15.70 -31.53 -8.53
C HIS A 875 16.55 -30.76 -9.53
N VAL A 876 16.20 -29.50 -9.79
CA VAL A 876 16.97 -28.61 -10.66
C VAL A 876 17.37 -27.39 -9.85
N LEU A 877 18.68 -27.17 -9.70
CA LEU A 877 19.27 -26.00 -9.07
C LEU A 877 19.62 -24.98 -10.15
N GLU A 878 18.94 -23.84 -10.16
CA GLU A 878 19.31 -22.70 -11.02
C GLU A 878 20.55 -22.02 -10.41
N LEU A 879 21.64 -21.94 -11.18
CA LEU A 879 22.91 -21.39 -10.70
C LEU A 879 23.00 -19.90 -11.06
N PRO A 880 23.23 -18.99 -10.09
CA PRO A 880 23.48 -17.58 -10.37
C PRO A 880 24.56 -17.33 -11.45
N ALA A 881 24.31 -16.34 -12.31
CA ALA A 881 25.22 -16.00 -13.41
C ALA A 881 26.56 -15.37 -12.93
N ASP A 882 26.61 -14.90 -11.70
CA ASP A 882 27.76 -14.26 -11.05
C ASP A 882 28.51 -15.17 -10.06
N LEU A 883 28.19 -16.47 -10.05
CA LEU A 883 28.91 -17.48 -9.27
C LEU A 883 30.41 -17.49 -9.63
N ALA A 884 31.25 -17.43 -8.60
CA ALA A 884 32.70 -17.50 -8.77
C ALA A 884 33.15 -18.93 -9.09
N ALA A 885 34.21 -19.05 -9.90
CA ALA A 885 34.89 -20.33 -10.13
C ALA A 885 35.41 -20.90 -8.80
N GLY A 886 35.19 -22.20 -8.56
CA GLY A 886 35.56 -22.84 -7.29
C GLY A 886 34.72 -24.07 -6.96
N ASP A 887 35.02 -24.65 -5.79
CA ASP A 887 34.38 -25.86 -5.28
C ASP A 887 33.21 -25.52 -4.36
N TYR A 888 32.05 -26.12 -4.63
CA TYR A 888 30.83 -25.98 -3.86
C TYR A 888 30.37 -27.36 -3.35
N ALA A 889 29.90 -27.45 -2.12
CA ALA A 889 29.37 -28.68 -1.57
C ALA A 889 27.86 -28.79 -1.83
N LEU A 890 27.41 -29.96 -2.32
CA LEU A 890 25.99 -30.30 -2.39
C LEU A 890 25.56 -30.99 -1.10
N LEU A 891 24.62 -30.37 -0.39
CA LEU A 891 24.07 -30.83 0.87
C LEU A 891 22.59 -31.18 0.71
N VAL A 892 22.15 -32.31 1.27
CA VAL A 892 20.76 -32.79 1.20
C VAL A 892 20.20 -33.11 2.58
N GLY A 893 18.88 -33.03 2.70
CA GLY A 893 18.16 -33.60 3.83
C GLY A 893 16.64 -33.52 3.66
N LEU A 894 15.93 -33.95 4.71
CA LEU A 894 14.48 -33.92 4.82
C LEU A 894 14.06 -33.08 6.03
N TYR A 895 12.97 -32.35 5.93
CA TYR A 895 12.28 -31.73 7.07
C TYR A 895 10.78 -31.89 6.96
N ASP A 896 10.11 -31.97 8.10
CA ASP A 896 8.67 -32.06 8.19
C ASP A 896 8.01 -30.74 7.76
N ALA A 897 7.11 -30.78 6.77
CA ALA A 897 6.53 -29.61 6.15
C ALA A 897 5.61 -28.80 7.07
N ASN A 898 5.09 -29.41 8.14
CA ASN A 898 4.13 -28.79 9.06
C ASN A 898 4.82 -28.20 10.30
N THR A 899 5.79 -28.92 10.84
CA THR A 899 6.55 -28.53 12.04
C THR A 899 7.85 -27.81 11.72
N LEU A 900 8.32 -27.95 10.48
CA LEU A 900 9.59 -27.44 9.95
C LEU A 900 10.83 -28.16 10.52
N ASP A 901 10.64 -29.20 11.34
CA ASP A 901 11.72 -29.93 11.98
C ASP A 901 12.49 -30.83 11.00
N LYS A 902 13.83 -30.68 10.97
CA LYS A 902 14.73 -31.52 10.18
C LYS A 902 14.74 -32.97 10.69
N TRP A 903 14.65 -33.92 9.78
CA TRP A 903 14.78 -35.34 10.09
C TRP A 903 16.24 -35.69 10.39
N GLN A 904 16.48 -36.42 11.48
CA GLN A 904 17.84 -36.86 11.83
C GLN A 904 18.38 -37.83 10.78
N ALA A 905 19.62 -37.62 10.37
CA ALA A 905 20.31 -38.45 9.39
C ALA A 905 21.38 -39.32 10.04
N VAL A 906 21.43 -40.59 9.66
CA VAL A 906 22.54 -41.52 9.91
C VAL A 906 23.29 -41.66 8.58
N PRO A 907 24.53 -41.14 8.49
CA PRO A 907 25.31 -41.17 7.26
C PRO A 907 25.67 -42.62 6.92
N GLY A 908 25.27 -43.07 5.74
CA GLY A 908 25.83 -44.28 5.14
C GLY A 908 27.25 -44.00 4.64
N GLU A 909 27.43 -43.95 3.33
CA GLU A 909 28.69 -43.58 2.66
C GLU A 909 28.87 -42.05 2.52
N ALA A 910 27.83 -41.26 2.78
CA ALA A 910 27.87 -39.79 2.75
C ALA A 910 28.50 -39.17 4.03
N GLU A 911 29.05 -37.96 3.92
CA GLU A 911 29.60 -37.23 5.07
C GLU A 911 28.47 -36.43 5.79
N LEU A 912 28.24 -36.68 7.09
CA LEU A 912 27.29 -35.91 7.90
C LEU A 912 27.92 -34.62 8.43
N GLN A 913 27.29 -33.48 8.14
CA GLN A 913 27.70 -32.18 8.64
C GLN A 913 27.20 -31.93 10.08
N ALA A 914 27.86 -31.01 10.80
CA ALA A 914 27.55 -30.72 12.21
C ALA A 914 26.11 -30.21 12.45
N ASP A 915 25.45 -29.70 11.42
CA ASP A 915 24.08 -29.19 11.43
C ASP A 915 23.01 -30.21 10.96
N GLY A 916 23.43 -31.47 10.77
CA GLY A 916 22.58 -32.59 10.41
C GLY A 916 22.35 -32.79 8.90
N ARG A 917 22.99 -32.00 8.03
CA ARG A 917 22.90 -32.18 6.57
C ARG A 917 23.85 -33.27 6.06
N LEU A 918 23.44 -34.02 5.03
CA LEU A 918 24.30 -35.00 4.37
C LEU A 918 24.99 -34.36 3.17
N ARG A 919 26.32 -34.46 3.07
CA ARG A 919 27.08 -34.02 1.90
C ARG A 919 27.13 -35.13 0.87
N LEU A 920 26.62 -34.84 -0.33
CA LEU A 920 26.58 -35.78 -1.45
C LEU A 920 27.84 -35.69 -2.31
N ALA A 921 28.16 -34.49 -2.79
CA ALA A 921 29.26 -34.28 -3.72
C ALA A 921 29.93 -32.91 -3.54
N THR A 922 31.07 -32.75 -4.20
CA THR A 922 31.68 -31.43 -4.46
C THR A 922 31.53 -31.13 -5.94
N VAL A 923 30.93 -29.98 -6.25
CA VAL A 923 30.70 -29.47 -7.59
C VAL A 923 31.72 -28.37 -7.86
N THR A 924 32.56 -28.55 -8.88
CA THR A 924 33.56 -27.56 -9.28
C THR A 924 33.03 -26.74 -10.45
N LEU A 925 32.91 -25.43 -10.27
CA LEU A 925 32.59 -24.49 -11.35
C LEU A 925 33.89 -23.97 -12.00
N PRO A 926 33.98 -23.97 -13.35
CA PRO A 926 35.19 -23.60 -14.09
C PRO A 926 35.51 -22.10 -14.11
#